data_AF-A0AAU9CZY2-F1
#
_entry.id   AF-A0AAU9CZY2-F1
#
_cell.length_a   1.000
_cell.length_b   1.000
_cell.length_c   1.000
_cell.angle_alpha   90.00
_cell.angle_beta   90.00
_cell.angle_gamma   90.00
#
_symmetry.space_group_name_H-M   'P 1'
#
loop_
_entity.id
_entity.type
_entity.pdbx_description
1 polymer ?
#
loop_
_entity_poly.entity_id
_entity_poly.type
_entity_poly.pdbx_seq_one_letter_code
_entity_poly.pdbx_strand_id
1 'polypeptide(L)'
;MKEMFYNCYVASSIDVTHFDTSNVYDMTRMFYGCRNLSILDPSNWNVSNVQNMTELFRDCGNLTNLDLSNWDTSKVRDMSKMFLVYYTLPSKNVFGSLTNLNLGGKFSTANVQNMSEMFSFQRKLTTLNLNNFDTSSVIDMSKMFYGCSSIPSIALNTFDTSKVTDMSHMFDSCTSLTSLDISNFDTSNVINMSYMFSNSSLSTLDLTSFNPVKVTDMSFMFNYCTSLTSVDLSTFDNSSSLTTMESMFSNCEKLSSLDFTHFNTSNVINMQETFSNCSALTSIDVSHFNTSNVINMKKMFSGCSLLPSLDVTNFNTSKVTDMTQMFGYCLSLPSLDVTNFDTSTVTSMRDMFSGCSLLPSLDVTNFNTSNVIYMAGMFSGCSSLSNLDVTSFDTNKVIDMSSMFANCSSIPSIDLSHFNTTQVLNMSSMFSGCSSLLALDLTNFNTSNIGKVRLPGSQFGNMREMFKSCTNLTKLNISSFDASAIYNSTTGMLSNTPKLWQITVGPKSFKTYTSTDSGLIDPTPGRRINDIDNPLGEYYCRNGKWQEVVGLGSVHDPTGVSRSAQELLDDLRINGGTHTYVWDPNGKLEFTVPSEIDFGSHVPSVNIEQYLSTNQRITVTDSRNIRTGARWQVDVAASSLAKDNDTSMVIAGDPLYIQDNNSLRHLDTSFKLFEGTSTGVGYQDQSDYDWKLMYQSAPRSVPAVGNYKGRLTFTLIADTP
;
A
#
# COMPACT_ATOMS: atom_id res chain seq x y z
N MET A 1 -52.19 30.74 9.17
CA MET A 1 -51.07 31.44 9.86
C MET A 1 -49.73 31.06 9.23
N LYS A 2 -49.68 30.83 7.91
CA LYS A 2 -48.45 30.52 7.19
C LYS A 2 -47.43 31.65 7.35
N GLU A 3 -46.19 31.29 7.67
CA GLU A 3 -45.01 32.17 7.74
C GLU A 3 -45.14 33.38 8.69
N MET A 4 -46.07 33.34 9.66
CA MET A 4 -46.39 34.50 10.51
C MET A 4 -45.18 35.08 11.29
N PHE A 5 -44.30 34.22 11.80
CA PHE A 5 -43.08 34.60 12.52
C PHE A 5 -41.80 34.16 11.78
N TYR A 6 -41.89 34.00 10.46
CA TYR A 6 -40.78 33.53 9.63
C TYR A 6 -39.50 34.35 9.86
N ASN A 7 -38.42 33.66 10.21
CA ASN A 7 -37.09 34.21 10.50
C ASN A 7 -37.09 35.30 11.58
N CYS A 8 -37.95 35.19 12.61
CA CYS A 8 -37.91 36.07 13.77
C CYS A 8 -36.66 35.79 14.63
N TYR A 9 -35.52 36.37 14.24
CA TYR A 9 -34.22 36.08 14.88
C TYR A 9 -34.02 36.75 16.23
N VAL A 10 -34.80 37.79 16.57
CA VAL A 10 -34.53 38.64 17.74
C VAL A 10 -35.34 38.25 18.97
N ALA A 11 -36.50 37.61 18.80
CA ALA A 11 -37.39 37.30 19.89
C ALA A 11 -36.91 36.04 20.64
N SER A 12 -36.68 36.17 21.96
CA SER A 12 -36.46 35.02 22.84
C SER A 12 -37.76 34.41 23.36
N SER A 13 -38.85 35.16 23.31
CA SER A 13 -40.20 34.72 23.68
C SER A 13 -41.23 35.34 22.73
N ILE A 14 -42.29 34.59 22.45
CA ILE A 14 -43.47 35.08 21.71
C ILE A 14 -44.69 34.62 22.50
N ASP A 15 -45.48 35.57 23.02
CA ASP A 15 -46.75 35.23 23.66
C ASP A 15 -47.82 34.99 22.59
N VAL A 16 -48.25 33.74 22.50
CA VAL A 16 -49.30 33.30 21.57
C VAL A 16 -50.52 32.73 22.28
N THR A 17 -50.57 32.85 23.60
CA THR A 17 -51.61 32.25 24.45
C THR A 17 -53.00 32.86 24.21
N HIS A 18 -53.09 34.00 23.53
CA HIS A 18 -54.36 34.69 23.25
C HIS A 18 -54.89 34.45 21.83
N PHE A 19 -54.21 33.64 21.01
CA PHE A 19 -54.56 33.46 19.59
C PHE A 19 -55.75 32.50 19.43
N ASP A 20 -56.77 32.91 18.69
CA ASP A 20 -57.82 31.99 18.21
C ASP A 20 -57.36 31.30 16.92
N THR A 21 -57.07 30.00 17.03
CA THR A 21 -56.59 29.15 15.94
C THR A 21 -57.69 28.27 15.32
N SER A 22 -58.94 28.37 15.80
CA SER A 22 -60.04 27.47 15.42
C SER A 22 -60.37 27.44 13.93
N ASN A 23 -60.06 28.52 13.19
CA ASN A 23 -60.30 28.65 11.75
C ASN A 23 -59.01 28.53 10.90
N VAL A 24 -57.89 28.11 11.49
CA VAL A 24 -56.61 28.00 10.78
C VAL A 24 -56.52 26.67 10.05
N TYR A 25 -56.19 26.72 8.76
CA TYR A 25 -56.00 25.54 7.89
C TYR A 25 -54.53 25.27 7.53
N ASP A 26 -53.67 26.29 7.58
CA ASP A 26 -52.28 26.21 7.15
C ASP A 26 -51.37 26.94 8.16
N MET A 27 -50.40 26.20 8.71
CA MET A 27 -49.37 26.67 9.62
C MET A 27 -47.96 26.51 9.06
N THR A 28 -47.81 26.29 7.75
CA THR A 28 -46.51 26.14 7.08
C THR A 28 -45.54 27.22 7.53
N ARG A 29 -44.35 26.81 8.01
CA ARG A 29 -43.24 27.70 8.40
C ARG A 29 -43.60 28.80 9.40
N MET A 30 -44.65 28.66 10.21
CA MET A 30 -45.10 29.74 11.09
C MET A 30 -43.99 30.26 12.01
N PHE A 31 -43.14 29.38 12.56
CA PHE A 31 -41.99 29.74 13.40
C PHE A 31 -40.64 29.38 12.77
N TYR A 32 -40.59 29.14 11.47
CA TYR A 32 -39.35 28.80 10.78
C TYR A 32 -38.27 29.84 11.09
N GLY A 33 -37.07 29.42 11.45
CA GLY A 33 -35.91 30.29 11.64
C GLY A 33 -35.97 31.16 12.90
N CYS A 34 -36.93 30.95 13.81
CA CYS A 34 -37.00 31.60 15.12
C CYS A 34 -35.91 31.08 16.08
N ARG A 35 -34.63 31.28 15.73
CA ARG A 35 -33.48 30.62 16.37
C ARG A 35 -33.28 30.95 17.84
N ASN A 36 -33.59 32.20 18.23
CA ASN A 36 -33.42 32.66 19.60
C ASN A 36 -34.63 32.34 20.50
N LEU A 37 -35.73 31.86 19.91
CA LEU A 37 -36.95 31.54 20.64
C LEU A 37 -36.70 30.40 21.61
N SER A 38 -36.81 30.69 22.91
CA SER A 38 -36.63 29.72 24.00
C SER A 38 -37.90 29.53 24.82
N ILE A 39 -38.87 30.45 24.71
CA ILE A 39 -40.15 30.38 25.42
C ILE A 39 -41.29 30.52 24.40
N LEU A 40 -42.10 29.47 24.27
CA LEU A 40 -43.31 29.42 23.45
C LEU A 40 -44.32 28.49 24.12
N ASP A 41 -45.56 28.97 24.30
CA ASP A 41 -46.66 28.16 24.83
C ASP A 41 -47.87 28.22 23.89
N PRO A 42 -48.04 27.22 23.01
CA PRO A 42 -49.20 27.11 22.14
C PRO A 42 -50.19 26.03 22.63
N SER A 43 -50.14 25.65 23.91
CA SER A 43 -50.85 24.49 24.46
C SER A 43 -52.38 24.63 24.43
N ASN A 44 -52.91 25.85 24.31
CA ASN A 44 -54.35 26.14 24.27
C ASN A 44 -54.92 26.29 22.85
N TRP A 45 -54.11 26.13 21.81
CA TRP A 45 -54.55 26.25 20.43
C TRP A 45 -55.50 25.12 19.99
N ASN A 46 -56.52 25.46 19.22
CA ASN A 46 -57.37 24.50 18.53
C ASN A 46 -56.90 24.33 17.07
N VAL A 47 -56.15 23.26 16.81
CA VAL A 47 -55.56 22.96 15.50
C VAL A 47 -56.35 21.92 14.68
N SER A 48 -57.58 21.57 15.11
CA SER A 48 -58.40 20.50 14.48
C SER A 48 -58.81 20.76 13.02
N ASN A 49 -58.57 21.96 12.49
CA ASN A 49 -58.79 22.32 11.09
C ASN A 49 -57.51 22.44 10.27
N VAL A 50 -56.33 22.35 10.90
CA VAL A 50 -55.04 22.47 10.23
C VAL A 50 -54.79 21.24 9.36
N GLN A 51 -54.37 21.48 8.12
CA GLN A 51 -54.06 20.45 7.12
C GLN A 51 -52.57 20.37 6.79
N ASN A 52 -51.81 21.44 7.04
CA ASN A 52 -50.38 21.52 6.75
C ASN A 52 -49.59 22.11 7.94
N MET A 53 -48.57 21.38 8.38
CA MET A 53 -47.62 21.77 9.44
C MET A 53 -46.15 21.69 8.98
N THR A 54 -45.92 21.71 7.67
CA THR A 54 -44.58 21.66 7.06
C THR A 54 -43.69 22.75 7.64
N GLU A 55 -42.51 22.35 8.13
CA GLU A 55 -41.48 23.24 8.67
C GLU A 55 -41.95 24.16 9.81
N LEU A 56 -43.02 23.80 10.54
CA LEU A 56 -43.66 24.68 11.53
C LEU A 56 -42.69 25.29 12.55
N PHE A 57 -41.82 24.47 13.13
CA PHE A 57 -40.80 24.85 14.12
C PHE A 57 -39.37 24.65 13.58
N ARG A 58 -39.20 24.67 12.25
CA ARG A 58 -37.87 24.46 11.64
C ARG A 58 -36.89 25.52 12.13
N ASP A 59 -35.70 25.12 12.53
CA ASP A 59 -34.63 25.97 13.05
C ASP A 59 -34.99 26.77 14.32
N CYS A 60 -35.99 26.35 15.10
CA CYS A 60 -36.26 26.83 16.47
C CYS A 60 -35.26 26.25 17.49
N GLY A 61 -33.96 26.47 17.26
CA GLY A 61 -32.89 25.74 17.95
C GLY A 61 -32.74 25.98 19.47
N ASN A 62 -33.29 27.07 20.02
CA ASN A 62 -33.22 27.38 21.45
C ASN A 62 -34.44 26.90 22.27
N LEU A 63 -35.47 26.33 21.62
CA LEU A 63 -36.59 25.74 22.35
C LEU A 63 -36.10 24.50 23.10
N THR A 64 -36.35 24.47 24.41
CA THR A 64 -35.98 23.34 25.28
C THR A 64 -37.19 22.48 25.67
N ASN A 65 -38.37 23.09 25.72
CA ASN A 65 -39.63 22.44 26.03
C ASN A 65 -40.73 22.91 25.07
N LEU A 66 -41.55 21.99 24.61
CA LEU A 66 -42.73 22.29 23.79
C LEU A 66 -43.85 21.31 24.13
N ASP A 67 -45.01 21.85 24.55
CA ASP A 67 -46.21 21.07 24.86
C ASP A 67 -47.28 21.26 23.78
N LEU A 68 -47.58 20.17 23.08
CA LEU A 68 -48.59 20.05 22.03
C LEU A 68 -49.68 19.04 22.41
N SER A 69 -49.79 18.64 23.70
CA SER A 69 -50.62 17.52 24.13
C SER A 69 -52.13 17.67 23.87
N ASN A 70 -52.60 18.89 23.69
CA ASN A 70 -53.99 19.20 23.36
C ASN A 70 -54.28 19.29 21.86
N TRP A 71 -53.27 19.20 21.01
CA TRP A 71 -53.41 19.39 19.58
C TRP A 71 -54.05 18.17 18.91
N ASP A 72 -55.24 18.37 18.34
CA ASP A 72 -55.86 17.41 17.42
C ASP A 72 -55.34 17.66 16.00
N THR A 73 -54.38 16.83 15.56
CA THR A 73 -53.75 16.92 14.24
C THR A 73 -54.36 15.97 13.22
N SER A 74 -55.55 15.42 13.48
CA SER A 74 -56.16 14.36 12.65
C SER A 74 -56.40 14.75 11.19
N LYS A 75 -56.40 16.03 10.82
CA LYS A 75 -56.54 16.49 9.43
C LYS A 75 -55.22 16.83 8.73
N VAL A 76 -54.09 16.76 9.43
CA VAL A 76 -52.78 17.12 8.88
C VAL A 76 -52.30 16.04 7.91
N ARG A 77 -51.82 16.46 6.74
CA ARG A 77 -51.28 15.57 5.69
C ARG A 77 -49.77 15.63 5.54
N ASP A 78 -49.15 16.73 5.98
CA ASP A 78 -47.71 16.95 5.83
C ASP A 78 -47.13 17.52 7.15
N MET A 79 -46.18 16.78 7.72
CA MET A 79 -45.39 17.16 8.90
C MET A 79 -43.89 17.16 8.59
N SER A 80 -43.51 17.24 7.32
CA SER A 80 -42.11 17.24 6.92
C SER A 80 -41.38 18.41 7.59
N LYS A 81 -40.19 18.11 8.11
CA LYS A 81 -39.30 19.09 8.76
C LYS A 81 -39.92 19.86 9.93
N MET A 82 -41.03 19.38 10.51
CA MET A 82 -41.79 20.12 11.51
C MET A 82 -40.92 20.59 12.69
N PHE A 83 -40.01 19.74 13.17
CA PHE A 83 -39.05 20.06 14.22
C PHE A 83 -37.60 19.99 13.74
N LEU A 84 -37.32 20.09 12.44
CA LEU A 84 -35.94 20.04 11.93
C LEU A 84 -35.12 21.20 12.48
N VAL A 85 -33.88 20.96 12.92
CA VAL A 85 -32.92 22.05 13.20
C VAL A 85 -31.62 21.83 12.43
N TYR A 86 -31.48 22.52 11.30
CA TYR A 86 -30.34 22.39 10.41
C TYR A 86 -29.80 23.77 10.04
N TYR A 87 -29.05 24.36 10.98
CA TYR A 87 -28.38 25.62 10.73
C TYR A 87 -26.94 25.64 11.23
N THR A 88 -26.02 25.55 10.28
CA THR A 88 -24.58 25.76 10.46
C THR A 88 -24.22 27.19 10.01
N LEU A 89 -24.10 28.14 10.95
CA LEU A 89 -23.21 29.27 10.71
C LEU A 89 -21.78 28.84 11.05
N PRO A 90 -20.76 29.29 10.32
CA PRO A 90 -19.35 29.01 10.61
C PRO A 90 -18.89 29.35 12.05
N SER A 91 -19.68 30.13 12.80
CA SER A 91 -19.33 30.63 14.14
C SER A 91 -20.28 30.22 15.27
N LYS A 92 -21.44 29.59 14.99
CA LYS A 92 -22.33 29.00 16.00
C LYS A 92 -23.11 27.84 15.38
N ASN A 93 -22.75 26.62 15.75
CA ASN A 93 -23.56 25.45 15.47
C ASN A 93 -24.78 25.47 16.40
N VAL A 94 -25.94 25.89 15.88
CA VAL A 94 -27.21 25.80 16.62
C VAL A 94 -27.85 24.46 16.25
N PHE A 95 -27.90 23.55 17.21
CA PHE A 95 -28.60 22.26 17.08
C PHE A 95 -29.92 22.31 17.86
N GLY A 96 -30.82 21.36 17.60
CA GLY A 96 -32.07 21.27 18.35
C GLY A 96 -31.80 21.10 19.85
N SER A 97 -32.30 22.05 20.66
CA SER A 97 -32.15 22.07 22.11
C SER A 97 -33.33 21.43 22.86
N LEU A 98 -34.32 20.88 22.17
CA LEU A 98 -35.47 20.24 22.82
C LEU A 98 -34.95 19.10 23.69
N THR A 99 -35.29 19.16 24.97
CA THR A 99 -35.11 18.06 25.94
C THR A 99 -36.45 17.45 26.32
N ASN A 100 -37.56 18.17 26.09
CA ASN A 100 -38.91 17.70 26.32
C ASN A 100 -39.83 18.13 25.16
N LEU A 101 -40.44 17.15 24.49
CA LEU A 101 -41.48 17.36 23.49
C LEU A 101 -42.70 16.53 23.86
N ASN A 102 -43.76 17.19 24.33
CA ASN A 102 -44.98 16.51 24.76
C ASN A 102 -46.03 16.55 23.64
N LEU A 103 -46.19 15.45 22.90
CA LEU A 103 -47.21 15.33 21.84
C LEU A 103 -48.58 14.93 22.37
N GLY A 104 -48.67 14.28 23.53
CA GLY A 104 -49.93 13.85 24.15
C GLY A 104 -50.79 12.86 23.33
N GLY A 105 -52.02 12.65 23.79
CA GLY A 105 -52.95 11.63 23.24
C GLY A 105 -53.76 12.06 22.02
N LYS A 106 -53.89 13.38 21.78
CA LYS A 106 -54.70 13.92 20.67
C LYS A 106 -53.91 14.12 19.37
N PHE A 107 -52.58 14.09 19.45
CA PHE A 107 -51.69 14.28 18.32
C PHE A 107 -51.71 13.05 17.43
N SER A 108 -52.56 13.09 16.40
CA SER A 108 -52.80 12.01 15.45
C SER A 108 -51.98 12.19 14.18
N THR A 109 -51.42 11.09 13.67
CA THR A 109 -50.68 11.06 12.41
C THR A 109 -51.36 10.24 11.32
N ALA A 110 -52.59 9.75 11.55
CA ALA A 110 -53.27 8.77 10.68
C ALA A 110 -53.44 9.21 9.21
N ASN A 111 -53.49 10.52 8.96
CA ASN A 111 -53.63 11.11 7.61
C ASN A 111 -52.33 11.72 7.06
N VAL A 112 -51.22 11.63 7.81
CA VAL A 112 -49.93 12.20 7.41
C VAL A 112 -49.30 11.29 6.35
N GLN A 113 -48.91 11.89 5.23
CA GLN A 113 -48.28 11.20 4.10
C GLN A 113 -46.77 11.45 4.03
N ASN A 114 -46.30 12.59 4.55
CA ASN A 114 -44.88 12.97 4.54
C ASN A 114 -44.40 13.30 5.96
N MET A 115 -43.44 12.52 6.46
CA MET A 115 -42.75 12.72 7.75
C MET A 115 -41.24 12.93 7.57
N SER A 116 -40.80 13.22 6.34
CA SER A 116 -39.37 13.42 6.07
C SER A 116 -38.77 14.50 6.95
N GLU A 117 -37.60 14.21 7.53
CA GLU A 117 -36.86 15.12 8.40
C GLU A 117 -37.64 15.63 9.63
N MET A 118 -38.76 15.02 10.03
CA MET A 118 -39.67 15.57 11.06
C MET A 118 -38.96 15.88 12.39
N PHE A 119 -38.07 14.99 12.85
CA PHE A 119 -37.29 15.14 14.10
C PHE A 119 -35.79 15.29 13.88
N SER A 120 -35.36 15.53 12.64
CA SER A 120 -33.95 15.64 12.28
C SER A 120 -33.19 16.66 13.14
N PHE A 121 -31.98 16.28 13.57
CA PHE A 121 -31.03 17.06 14.35
C PHE A 121 -31.53 17.55 15.71
N GLN A 122 -32.48 16.83 16.31
CA GLN A 122 -32.84 16.99 17.71
C GLN A 122 -31.80 16.34 18.64
N ARG A 123 -30.61 16.96 18.71
CA ARG A 123 -29.42 16.44 19.39
C ARG A 123 -29.50 16.43 20.92
N LYS A 124 -30.52 17.05 21.52
CA LYS A 124 -30.71 17.09 22.98
C LYS A 124 -31.86 16.22 23.48
N LEU A 125 -32.68 15.67 22.57
CA LEU A 125 -33.69 14.69 22.95
C LEU A 125 -32.98 13.41 23.41
N THR A 126 -33.32 12.94 24.60
CA THR A 126 -32.89 11.65 25.14
C THR A 126 -34.01 10.62 25.10
N THR A 127 -35.26 11.06 24.99
CA THR A 127 -36.45 10.24 24.81
C THR A 127 -37.42 10.94 23.88
N LEU A 128 -38.29 10.17 23.21
CA LEU A 128 -39.38 10.67 22.38
C LEU A 128 -40.52 9.66 22.44
N ASN A 129 -41.69 10.09 22.89
CA ASN A 129 -42.87 9.23 22.99
C ASN A 129 -43.68 9.28 21.69
N LEU A 130 -43.72 8.15 20.98
CA LEU A 130 -44.40 8.00 19.69
C LEU A 130 -45.57 7.00 19.74
N ASN A 131 -46.02 6.59 20.92
CA ASN A 131 -46.99 5.49 21.08
C ASN A 131 -48.38 5.74 20.44
N ASN A 132 -48.69 6.98 20.07
CA ASN A 132 -49.96 7.35 19.42
C ASN A 132 -49.81 7.55 17.89
N PHE A 133 -48.63 7.27 17.34
CA PHE A 133 -48.39 7.41 15.91
C PHE A 133 -49.04 6.25 15.17
N ASP A 134 -49.97 6.60 14.27
CA ASP A 134 -50.44 5.75 13.18
C ASP A 134 -49.74 6.22 11.91
N THR A 135 -48.84 5.39 11.37
CA THR A 135 -48.07 5.71 10.17
C THR A 135 -48.57 4.99 8.92
N SER A 136 -49.74 4.35 8.97
CA SER A 136 -50.30 3.53 7.87
C SER A 136 -50.59 4.31 6.58
N SER A 137 -50.54 5.65 6.62
CA SER A 137 -50.68 6.54 5.46
C SER A 137 -49.36 7.16 4.97
N VAL A 138 -48.26 6.95 5.69
CA VAL A 138 -46.98 7.59 5.40
C VAL A 138 -46.32 6.94 4.19
N ILE A 139 -45.83 7.78 3.28
CA ILE A 139 -45.12 7.39 2.05
C ILE A 139 -43.62 7.70 2.18
N ASP A 140 -43.24 8.77 2.87
CA ASP A 140 -41.86 9.23 3.00
C ASP A 140 -41.47 9.39 4.49
N MET A 141 -40.49 8.60 4.92
CA MET A 141 -39.86 8.64 6.25
C MET A 141 -38.36 9.00 6.18
N SER A 142 -37.89 9.49 5.03
CA SER A 142 -36.49 9.83 4.84
C SER A 142 -36.02 10.81 5.91
N LYS A 143 -34.85 10.55 6.51
CA LYS A 143 -34.24 11.40 7.55
C LYS A 143 -35.11 11.66 8.78
N MET A 144 -36.18 10.90 9.05
CA MET A 144 -37.11 11.22 10.14
C MET A 144 -36.42 11.47 11.49
N PHE A 145 -35.38 10.70 11.81
CA PHE A 145 -34.55 10.84 13.02
C PHE A 145 -33.08 11.18 12.73
N TYR A 146 -32.75 11.64 11.51
CA TYR A 146 -31.37 11.93 11.11
C TYR A 146 -30.66 12.88 12.08
N GLY A 147 -29.51 12.47 12.61
CA GLY A 147 -28.72 13.29 13.52
C GLY A 147 -29.31 13.44 14.93
N CYS A 148 -30.30 12.63 15.32
CA CYS A 148 -30.76 12.51 16.71
C CYS A 148 -29.69 11.81 17.58
N SER A 149 -28.62 12.54 17.91
CA SER A 149 -27.38 12.01 18.48
C SER A 149 -27.38 11.78 19.99
N SER A 150 -28.54 11.75 20.66
CA SER A 150 -28.63 11.57 22.12
C SER A 150 -29.73 10.63 22.58
N ILE A 151 -30.51 10.07 21.66
CA ILE A 151 -31.53 9.08 21.97
C ILE A 151 -30.87 7.68 21.96
N PRO A 152 -30.91 6.92 23.07
CA PRO A 152 -30.31 5.58 23.14
C PRO A 152 -31.19 4.49 22.53
N SER A 153 -32.51 4.67 22.54
CA SER A 153 -33.50 3.78 21.93
C SER A 153 -34.77 4.57 21.58
N ILE A 154 -35.45 4.16 20.50
CA ILE A 154 -36.70 4.77 20.03
C ILE A 154 -37.77 3.68 19.97
N ALA A 155 -38.92 3.91 20.59
CA ALA A 155 -40.06 2.99 20.52
C ALA A 155 -40.84 3.22 19.22
N LEU A 156 -40.88 2.20 18.35
CA LEU A 156 -41.50 2.25 17.01
C LEU A 156 -42.57 1.16 16.81
N ASN A 157 -43.03 0.52 17.88
CA ASN A 157 -43.92 -0.64 17.83
C ASN A 157 -45.30 -0.37 17.20
N THR A 158 -45.70 0.89 17.01
CA THR A 158 -46.96 1.27 16.35
C THR A 158 -46.79 1.63 14.89
N PHE A 159 -45.57 1.65 14.36
CA PHE A 159 -45.32 2.05 12.99
C PHE A 159 -45.81 0.97 12.03
N ASP A 160 -46.65 1.37 11.08
CA ASP A 160 -46.94 0.64 9.87
C ASP A 160 -46.16 1.30 8.73
N THR A 161 -45.19 0.58 8.16
CA THR A 161 -44.35 1.08 7.06
C THR A 161 -44.75 0.51 5.70
N SER A 162 -45.88 -0.20 5.62
CA SER A 162 -46.30 -0.93 4.40
C SER A 162 -46.48 -0.05 3.16
N LYS A 163 -46.66 1.28 3.31
CA LYS A 163 -46.75 2.25 2.20
C LYS A 163 -45.50 3.07 1.97
N VAL A 164 -44.49 2.94 2.82
CA VAL A 164 -43.29 3.77 2.75
C VAL A 164 -42.45 3.37 1.56
N THR A 165 -42.03 4.36 0.76
CA THR A 165 -41.17 4.16 -0.41
C THR A 165 -39.73 4.66 -0.18
N ASP A 166 -39.51 5.56 0.78
CA ASP A 166 -38.19 6.13 1.09
C ASP A 166 -37.91 6.08 2.61
N MET A 167 -36.84 5.37 2.97
CA MET A 167 -36.29 5.27 4.34
C MET A 167 -34.85 5.77 4.41
N SER A 168 -34.37 6.48 3.38
CA SER A 168 -32.99 6.95 3.32
C SER A 168 -32.65 7.83 4.52
N HIS A 169 -31.47 7.62 5.10
CA HIS A 169 -30.97 8.33 6.29
C HIS A 169 -31.88 8.30 7.53
N MET A 170 -32.90 7.43 7.62
CA MET A 170 -33.91 7.50 8.69
C MET A 170 -33.32 7.56 10.11
N PHE A 171 -32.24 6.80 10.36
CA PHE A 171 -31.47 6.77 11.61
C PHE A 171 -29.99 7.12 11.42
N ASP A 172 -29.63 7.81 10.32
CA ASP A 172 -28.25 8.24 10.08
C ASP A 172 -27.78 9.16 11.21
N SER A 173 -26.55 8.99 11.66
CA SER A 173 -25.88 9.83 12.65
C SER A 173 -26.62 9.88 14.00
N CYS A 174 -27.42 8.85 14.30
CA CYS A 174 -27.95 8.55 15.62
C CYS A 174 -26.85 7.91 16.50
N THR A 175 -25.80 8.67 16.80
CA THR A 175 -24.56 8.17 17.44
C THR A 175 -24.73 7.65 18.87
N SER A 176 -25.88 7.85 19.51
CA SER A 176 -26.20 7.26 20.82
C SER A 176 -27.12 6.05 20.74
N LEU A 177 -27.71 5.76 19.57
CA LEU A 177 -28.68 4.68 19.40
C LEU A 177 -27.96 3.33 19.51
N THR A 178 -28.23 2.59 20.58
CA THR A 178 -27.63 1.28 20.87
C THR A 178 -28.61 0.13 20.74
N SER A 179 -29.92 0.41 20.73
CA SER A 179 -30.97 -0.58 20.54
C SER A 179 -32.10 0.01 19.70
N LEU A 180 -32.62 -0.81 18.79
CA LEU A 180 -33.71 -0.45 17.91
C LEU A 180 -34.53 -1.71 17.60
N ASP A 181 -35.83 -1.68 17.90
CA ASP A 181 -36.79 -2.72 17.49
C ASP A 181 -37.56 -2.22 16.26
N ILE A 182 -37.35 -2.94 15.15
CA ILE A 182 -37.97 -2.69 13.83
C ILE A 182 -38.57 -3.98 13.26
N SER A 183 -38.91 -4.93 14.13
CA SER A 183 -39.53 -6.20 13.76
C SER A 183 -40.90 -6.01 13.06
N ASN A 184 -41.55 -4.86 13.24
CA ASN A 184 -42.81 -4.49 12.60
C ASN A 184 -42.66 -3.79 11.23
N PHE A 185 -41.43 -3.54 10.75
CA PHE A 185 -41.24 -2.83 9.49
C PHE A 185 -41.50 -3.75 8.30
N ASP A 186 -42.47 -3.37 7.46
CA ASP A 186 -42.65 -3.90 6.10
C ASP A 186 -41.89 -3.00 5.11
N THR A 187 -40.90 -3.58 4.43
CA THR A 187 -40.05 -2.87 3.45
C THR A 187 -40.35 -3.25 1.99
N SER A 188 -41.44 -3.97 1.73
CA SER A 188 -41.81 -4.46 0.39
C SER A 188 -42.09 -3.37 -0.65
N ASN A 189 -42.38 -2.14 -0.19
CA ASN A 189 -42.59 -0.97 -1.05
C ASN A 189 -41.42 0.02 -1.04
N VAL A 190 -40.38 -0.23 -0.23
CA VAL A 190 -39.22 0.68 -0.12
C VAL A 190 -38.34 0.58 -1.36
N ILE A 191 -37.97 1.73 -1.90
CA ILE A 191 -37.11 1.89 -3.07
C ILE A 191 -35.70 2.33 -2.64
N ASN A 192 -35.60 3.18 -1.61
CA ASN A 192 -34.33 3.76 -1.15
C ASN A 192 -34.10 3.49 0.34
N MET A 193 -32.97 2.83 0.66
CA MET A 193 -32.48 2.59 2.02
C MET A 193 -31.07 3.16 2.24
N SER A 194 -30.61 4.04 1.35
CA SER A 194 -29.28 4.62 1.47
C SER A 194 -29.10 5.32 2.81
N TYR A 195 -27.93 5.15 3.43
CA TYR A 195 -27.57 5.70 4.74
C TYR A 195 -28.49 5.34 5.92
N MET A 196 -29.48 4.45 5.79
CA MET A 196 -30.56 4.27 6.78
C MET A 196 -30.07 4.15 8.23
N PHE A 197 -28.96 3.48 8.48
CA PHE A 197 -28.36 3.28 9.80
C PHE A 197 -26.94 3.86 9.93
N SER A 198 -26.47 4.63 8.95
CA SER A 198 -25.09 5.12 8.90
C SER A 198 -24.70 5.86 10.19
N ASN A 199 -23.47 5.65 10.67
CA ASN A 199 -22.92 6.34 11.84
C ASN A 199 -23.79 6.18 13.11
N SER A 200 -24.48 5.05 13.26
CA SER A 200 -25.19 4.65 14.47
C SER A 200 -24.30 3.80 15.39
N SER A 201 -24.66 3.70 16.67
CA SER A 201 -23.94 2.91 17.68
C SER A 201 -24.58 1.54 17.95
N LEU A 202 -25.36 1.03 16.99
CA LEU A 202 -25.99 -0.28 17.06
C LEU A 202 -24.91 -1.37 17.07
N SER A 203 -24.95 -2.27 18.06
CA SER A 203 -24.04 -3.45 18.10
C SER A 203 -24.57 -4.63 17.30
N THR A 204 -25.89 -4.77 17.25
CA THR A 204 -26.62 -5.79 16.49
C THR A 204 -27.91 -5.18 15.96
N LEU A 205 -28.42 -5.71 14.86
CA LEU A 205 -29.72 -5.32 14.33
C LEU A 205 -30.41 -6.55 13.74
N ASP A 206 -31.66 -6.78 14.15
CA ASP A 206 -32.53 -7.81 13.57
C ASP A 206 -33.26 -7.22 12.36
N LEU A 207 -33.04 -7.80 11.19
CA LEU A 207 -33.66 -7.40 9.92
C LEU A 207 -34.54 -8.50 9.33
N THR A 208 -34.91 -9.51 10.10
CA THR A 208 -35.68 -10.67 9.61
C THR A 208 -37.09 -10.32 9.11
N SER A 209 -37.61 -9.13 9.42
CA SER A 209 -38.87 -8.60 8.87
C SER A 209 -38.73 -7.97 7.49
N PHE A 210 -37.50 -7.66 7.05
CA PHE A 210 -37.27 -6.90 5.83
C PHE A 210 -37.56 -7.75 4.59
N ASN A 211 -38.16 -7.12 3.58
CA ASN A 211 -38.43 -7.66 2.26
C ASN A 211 -38.04 -6.62 1.18
N PRO A 212 -36.75 -6.39 0.94
CA PRO A 212 -36.25 -5.28 0.13
C PRO A 212 -36.36 -5.51 -1.39
N VAL A 213 -37.40 -6.21 -1.86
CA VAL A 213 -37.57 -6.63 -3.28
C VAL A 213 -37.52 -5.46 -4.27
N LYS A 214 -37.99 -4.27 -3.88
CA LYS A 214 -38.01 -3.07 -4.73
C LYS A 214 -36.83 -2.13 -4.51
N VAL A 215 -35.94 -2.43 -3.56
CA VAL A 215 -34.85 -1.52 -3.20
C VAL A 215 -33.84 -1.46 -4.35
N THR A 216 -33.60 -0.25 -4.84
CA THR A 216 -32.62 0.01 -5.90
C THR A 216 -31.28 0.51 -5.36
N ASP A 217 -31.29 1.09 -4.14
CA ASP A 217 -30.14 1.77 -3.52
C ASP A 217 -30.00 1.39 -2.04
N MET A 218 -28.89 0.71 -1.71
CA MET A 218 -28.44 0.41 -0.35
C MET A 218 -27.11 1.10 -0.01
N SER A 219 -26.76 2.14 -0.76
CA SER A 219 -25.47 2.82 -0.59
C SER A 219 -25.36 3.37 0.83
N PHE A 220 -24.21 3.17 1.48
CA PHE A 220 -23.90 3.67 2.82
C PHE A 220 -24.81 3.19 3.95
N MET A 221 -25.68 2.18 3.73
CA MET A 221 -26.72 1.78 4.69
C MET A 221 -26.21 1.57 6.13
N PHE A 222 -25.04 0.95 6.30
CA PHE A 222 -24.35 0.74 7.57
C PHE A 222 -22.98 1.44 7.65
N ASN A 223 -22.70 2.42 6.79
CA ASN A 223 -21.41 3.09 6.77
C ASN A 223 -21.10 3.74 8.14
N TYR A 224 -19.90 3.54 8.68
CA TYR A 224 -19.44 4.03 9.98
C TYR A 224 -20.22 3.46 11.19
N CYS A 225 -20.91 2.33 11.05
CA CYS A 225 -21.43 1.57 12.19
C CYS A 225 -20.29 0.82 12.91
N THR A 226 -19.40 1.56 13.57
CA THR A 226 -18.16 1.05 14.20
C THR A 226 -18.40 0.10 15.38
N SER A 227 -19.62 0.08 15.91
CA SER A 227 -20.03 -0.83 16.99
C SER A 227 -20.65 -2.14 16.50
N LEU A 228 -21.06 -2.22 15.23
CA LEU A 228 -21.80 -3.35 14.67
C LEU A 228 -20.89 -4.59 14.61
N THR A 229 -21.30 -5.66 15.30
CA THR A 229 -20.57 -6.94 15.32
C THR A 229 -21.16 -7.98 14.37
N SER A 230 -22.46 -7.91 14.11
CA SER A 230 -23.18 -8.81 13.22
C SER A 230 -24.49 -8.19 12.74
N VAL A 231 -24.93 -8.61 11.55
CA VAL A 231 -26.25 -8.31 10.99
C VAL A 231 -26.75 -9.55 10.26
N ASP A 232 -28.01 -9.90 10.48
CA ASP A 232 -28.66 -10.99 9.73
C ASP A 232 -29.26 -10.43 8.45
N LEU A 233 -28.81 -10.95 7.30
CA LEU A 233 -29.27 -10.55 5.98
C LEU A 233 -30.02 -11.67 5.26
N SER A 234 -30.42 -12.74 5.96
CA SER A 234 -31.03 -13.94 5.38
C SER A 234 -32.34 -13.68 4.61
N THR A 235 -33.02 -12.57 4.89
CA THR A 235 -34.28 -12.18 4.24
C THR A 235 -34.11 -11.18 3.09
N PHE A 236 -32.86 -10.79 2.78
CA PHE A 236 -32.56 -9.82 1.73
C PHE A 236 -32.62 -10.48 0.34
N ASP A 237 -33.83 -10.77 -0.12
CA ASP A 237 -34.11 -10.99 -1.55
C ASP A 237 -34.44 -9.65 -2.21
N ASN A 238 -33.46 -9.05 -2.87
CA ASN A 238 -33.62 -7.76 -3.55
C ASN A 238 -34.20 -7.88 -4.98
N SER A 239 -34.72 -9.06 -5.38
CA SER A 239 -35.43 -9.38 -6.63
C SER A 239 -34.92 -8.70 -7.91
N SER A 240 -33.60 -8.59 -8.05
CA SER A 240 -32.89 -7.92 -9.16
C SER A 240 -33.04 -6.39 -9.25
N SER A 241 -33.69 -5.70 -8.32
CA SER A 241 -33.84 -4.23 -8.38
C SER A 241 -32.58 -3.47 -7.99
N LEU A 242 -31.70 -4.08 -7.19
CA LEU A 242 -30.52 -3.42 -6.61
C LEU A 242 -29.50 -3.02 -7.68
N THR A 243 -29.16 -1.73 -7.71
CA THR A 243 -28.21 -1.15 -8.67
C THR A 243 -26.91 -0.68 -8.04
N THR A 244 -26.89 -0.44 -6.72
CA THR A 244 -25.72 0.04 -5.99
C THR A 244 -25.70 -0.47 -4.56
N MET A 245 -24.51 -0.86 -4.12
CA MET A 245 -24.19 -1.18 -2.73
C MET A 245 -22.96 -0.40 -2.23
N GLU A 246 -22.73 0.78 -2.83
CA GLU A 246 -21.60 1.64 -2.52
C GLU A 246 -21.47 1.86 -1.01
N SER A 247 -20.31 1.57 -0.44
CA SER A 247 -19.98 1.79 0.97
C SER A 247 -20.95 1.15 1.97
N MET A 248 -21.74 0.14 1.58
CA MET A 248 -22.81 -0.41 2.42
C MET A 248 -22.35 -0.77 3.84
N PHE A 249 -21.17 -1.38 3.99
CA PHE A 249 -20.54 -1.74 5.27
C PHE A 249 -19.21 -1.02 5.53
N SER A 250 -18.93 0.07 4.81
CA SER A 250 -17.66 0.79 4.94
C SER A 250 -17.45 1.28 6.38
N ASN A 251 -16.27 1.05 6.96
CA ASN A 251 -15.89 1.38 8.34
C ASN A 251 -16.72 0.67 9.44
N CYS A 252 -17.31 -0.49 9.14
CA CYS A 252 -17.82 -1.42 10.15
C CYS A 252 -16.67 -2.22 10.81
N GLU A 253 -15.83 -1.55 11.59
CA GLU A 253 -14.55 -2.09 12.09
C GLU A 253 -14.67 -3.33 12.99
N LYS A 254 -15.82 -3.57 13.61
CA LYS A 254 -16.06 -4.72 14.51
C LYS A 254 -16.84 -5.88 13.87
N LEU A 255 -17.25 -5.73 12.62
CA LEU A 255 -18.04 -6.72 11.90
C LEU A 255 -17.15 -7.91 11.51
N SER A 256 -17.48 -9.10 12.01
CA SER A 256 -16.60 -10.28 11.89
C SER A 256 -16.95 -11.24 10.75
N SER A 257 -18.22 -11.25 10.32
CA SER A 257 -18.73 -12.09 9.24
C SER A 257 -19.97 -11.44 8.61
N LEU A 258 -20.23 -11.80 7.35
CA LEU A 258 -21.41 -11.38 6.58
C LEU A 258 -21.85 -12.54 5.69
N ASP A 259 -23.17 -12.71 5.57
CA ASP A 259 -23.79 -13.67 4.67
C ASP A 259 -24.57 -12.94 3.56
N PHE A 260 -24.18 -13.17 2.31
CA PHE A 260 -24.80 -12.59 1.11
C PHE A 260 -25.47 -13.66 0.23
N THR A 261 -25.66 -14.89 0.70
CA THR A 261 -26.20 -16.01 -0.11
C THR A 261 -27.52 -15.71 -0.80
N HIS A 262 -28.34 -14.81 -0.24
CA HIS A 262 -29.63 -14.40 -0.79
C HIS A 262 -29.61 -13.15 -1.67
N PHE A 263 -28.47 -12.44 -1.76
CA PHE A 263 -28.37 -11.23 -2.58
C PHE A 263 -28.30 -11.55 -4.07
N ASN A 264 -29.14 -10.87 -4.84
CA ASN A 264 -29.04 -10.84 -6.29
C ASN A 264 -28.26 -9.60 -6.74
N THR A 265 -26.97 -9.78 -7.07
CA THR A 265 -26.08 -8.69 -7.51
C THR A 265 -26.07 -8.47 -9.03
N SER A 266 -26.91 -9.18 -9.80
CA SER A 266 -26.85 -9.17 -11.28
C SER A 266 -27.07 -7.81 -11.94
N ASN A 267 -27.78 -6.89 -11.28
CA ASN A 267 -28.01 -5.52 -11.77
C ASN A 267 -27.15 -4.46 -11.07
N VAL A 268 -26.26 -4.87 -10.17
CA VAL A 268 -25.38 -3.95 -9.44
C VAL A 268 -24.32 -3.40 -10.39
N ILE A 269 -24.22 -2.08 -10.43
CA ILE A 269 -23.28 -1.32 -11.27
C ILE A 269 -22.13 -0.74 -10.42
N ASN A 270 -22.40 -0.44 -9.14
CA ASN A 270 -21.43 0.17 -8.23
C ASN A 270 -21.25 -0.65 -6.95
N MET A 271 -20.03 -1.16 -6.73
CA MET A 271 -19.59 -1.87 -5.53
C MET A 271 -18.44 -1.14 -4.82
N GLN A 272 -18.25 0.16 -5.09
CA GLN A 272 -17.21 0.97 -4.45
C GLN A 272 -17.32 0.87 -2.93
N GLU A 273 -16.20 0.64 -2.26
CA GLU A 273 -16.06 0.70 -0.78
C GLU A 273 -16.99 -0.24 0.01
N THR A 274 -17.66 -1.20 -0.63
CA THR A 274 -18.69 -2.05 -0.02
C THR A 274 -18.27 -2.63 1.35
N PHE A 275 -17.04 -3.15 1.46
CA PHE A 275 -16.47 -3.72 2.68
C PHE A 275 -15.25 -2.95 3.19
N SER A 276 -15.04 -1.71 2.75
CA SER A 276 -13.83 -0.96 3.08
C SER A 276 -13.70 -0.77 4.59
N ASN A 277 -12.53 -1.01 5.17
CA ASN A 277 -12.22 -0.91 6.59
C ASN A 277 -13.10 -1.80 7.51
N CYS A 278 -13.67 -2.89 6.99
CA CYS A 278 -14.18 -3.99 7.82
C CYS A 278 -13.00 -4.78 8.41
N SER A 279 -12.24 -4.16 9.30
CA SER A 279 -10.94 -4.66 9.77
C SER A 279 -11.03 -5.92 10.65
N ALA A 280 -12.18 -6.18 11.28
CA ALA A 280 -12.46 -7.40 12.04
C ALA A 280 -12.98 -8.58 11.19
N LEU A 281 -13.21 -8.38 9.88
CA LEU A 281 -13.79 -9.40 9.01
C LEU A 281 -12.81 -10.58 8.85
N THR A 282 -13.21 -11.77 9.28
CA THR A 282 -12.38 -12.99 9.21
C THR A 282 -12.83 -13.96 8.12
N SER A 283 -14.00 -13.74 7.53
CA SER A 283 -14.49 -14.51 6.38
C SER A 283 -15.54 -13.71 5.62
N ILE A 284 -15.56 -13.89 4.30
CA ILE A 284 -16.62 -13.40 3.43
C ILE A 284 -16.73 -14.31 2.20
N ASP A 285 -17.94 -14.77 1.90
CA ASP A 285 -18.23 -15.53 0.69
C ASP A 285 -18.79 -14.59 -0.38
N VAL A 286 -18.05 -14.44 -1.48
CA VAL A 286 -18.45 -13.64 -2.65
C VAL A 286 -18.62 -14.50 -3.91
N SER A 287 -18.63 -15.83 -3.77
CA SER A 287 -18.73 -16.78 -4.90
C SER A 287 -20.02 -16.65 -5.70
N HIS A 288 -21.09 -16.20 -5.05
CA HIS A 288 -22.40 -15.97 -5.67
C HIS A 288 -22.55 -14.60 -6.34
N PHE A 289 -21.55 -13.72 -6.24
CA PHE A 289 -21.66 -12.38 -6.81
C PHE A 289 -21.64 -12.44 -8.34
N ASN A 290 -22.64 -11.82 -8.98
CA ASN A 290 -22.63 -11.55 -10.40
C ASN A 290 -22.12 -10.12 -10.62
N THR A 291 -20.86 -10.00 -11.01
CA THR A 291 -20.20 -8.70 -11.23
C THR A 291 -20.19 -8.24 -12.70
N SER A 292 -20.90 -8.94 -13.60
CA SER A 292 -20.88 -8.66 -15.05
C SER A 292 -21.41 -7.29 -15.50
N ASN A 293 -22.09 -6.57 -14.60
CA ASN A 293 -22.57 -5.20 -14.81
C ASN A 293 -21.82 -4.15 -14.00
N VAL A 294 -20.88 -4.56 -13.14
CA VAL A 294 -20.15 -3.66 -12.25
C VAL A 294 -19.14 -2.84 -13.04
N ILE A 295 -19.16 -1.52 -12.84
CA ILE A 295 -18.26 -0.55 -13.47
C ILE A 295 -17.22 -0.03 -12.47
N ASN A 296 -17.57 0.02 -11.17
CA ASN A 296 -16.71 0.58 -10.13
C ASN A 296 -16.53 -0.41 -8.97
N MET A 297 -15.28 -0.81 -8.73
CA MET A 297 -14.86 -1.70 -7.63
C MET A 297 -13.81 -1.04 -6.72
N LYS A 298 -13.68 0.30 -6.79
CA LYS A 298 -12.74 1.06 -5.98
C LYS A 298 -12.89 0.69 -4.50
N LYS A 299 -11.78 0.35 -3.84
CA LYS A 299 -11.69 0.03 -2.41
C LYS A 299 -12.65 -1.06 -1.91
N MET A 300 -13.20 -1.92 -2.78
CA MET A 300 -14.24 -2.88 -2.39
C MET A 300 -13.87 -3.70 -1.14
N PHE A 301 -12.62 -4.14 -1.02
CA PHE A 301 -12.07 -4.85 0.14
C PHE A 301 -10.95 -4.08 0.86
N SER A 302 -10.79 -2.78 0.61
CA SER A 302 -9.65 -2.04 1.15
C SER A 302 -9.71 -2.01 2.68
N GLY A 303 -8.64 -2.40 3.37
CA GLY A 303 -8.58 -2.39 4.83
C GLY A 303 -9.29 -3.57 5.50
N CYS A 304 -9.71 -4.60 4.75
CA CYS A 304 -10.12 -5.90 5.30
C CYS A 304 -8.88 -6.66 5.83
N SER A 305 -8.24 -6.11 6.85
CA SER A 305 -6.87 -6.45 7.24
C SER A 305 -6.69 -7.84 7.83
N LEU A 306 -7.76 -8.47 8.33
CA LEU A 306 -7.73 -9.78 8.99
C LEU A 306 -8.27 -10.94 8.13
N LEU A 307 -8.61 -10.71 6.85
CA LEU A 307 -9.06 -11.80 5.97
C LEU A 307 -7.92 -12.80 5.74
N PRO A 308 -8.12 -14.11 6.07
CA PRO A 308 -7.12 -15.15 5.84
C PRO A 308 -7.16 -15.70 4.40
N SER A 309 -8.26 -15.47 3.68
CA SER A 309 -8.46 -15.87 2.29
C SER A 309 -9.55 -15.01 1.66
N LEU A 310 -9.49 -14.83 0.34
CA LEU A 310 -10.51 -14.16 -0.44
C LEU A 310 -10.55 -14.77 -1.85
N ASP A 311 -11.67 -15.39 -2.21
CA ASP A 311 -11.89 -15.96 -3.54
C ASP A 311 -12.64 -14.95 -4.42
N VAL A 312 -11.98 -14.46 -5.47
CA VAL A 312 -12.56 -13.53 -6.47
C VAL A 312 -12.54 -14.13 -7.88
N THR A 313 -12.34 -15.45 -8.00
CA THR A 313 -12.18 -16.14 -9.28
C THR A 313 -13.47 -16.14 -10.13
N ASN A 314 -14.62 -15.91 -9.50
CA ASN A 314 -15.92 -15.74 -10.16
C ASN A 314 -16.16 -14.33 -10.70
N PHE A 315 -15.30 -13.34 -10.40
CA PHE A 315 -15.56 -11.96 -10.79
C PHE A 315 -15.39 -11.76 -12.30
N ASN A 316 -16.38 -11.13 -12.93
CA ASN A 316 -16.29 -10.61 -14.29
C ASN A 316 -15.97 -9.11 -14.20
N THR A 317 -14.74 -8.73 -14.55
CA THR A 317 -14.27 -7.34 -14.48
C THR A 317 -14.27 -6.60 -15.83
N SER A 318 -14.85 -7.19 -16.89
CA SER A 318 -14.77 -6.67 -18.27
C SER A 318 -15.37 -5.28 -18.50
N LYS A 319 -16.17 -4.77 -17.55
CA LYS A 319 -16.74 -3.41 -17.58
C LYS A 319 -16.13 -2.47 -16.53
N VAL A 320 -15.24 -2.98 -15.68
CA VAL A 320 -14.69 -2.22 -14.56
C VAL A 320 -13.70 -1.18 -15.09
N THR A 321 -13.88 0.08 -14.71
CA THR A 321 -13.01 1.18 -15.13
C THR A 321 -12.08 1.69 -14.03
N ASP A 322 -12.43 1.43 -12.76
CA ASP A 322 -11.66 1.87 -11.58
C ASP A 322 -11.50 0.72 -10.57
N MET A 323 -10.24 0.33 -10.34
CA MET A 323 -9.82 -0.69 -9.36
C MET A 323 -8.95 -0.09 -8.24
N THR A 324 -9.00 1.24 -8.06
CA THR A 324 -8.21 1.96 -7.06
C THR A 324 -8.40 1.34 -5.68
N GLN A 325 -7.31 0.92 -5.04
CA GLN A 325 -7.30 0.30 -3.70
C GLN A 325 -8.21 -0.92 -3.53
N MET A 326 -8.63 -1.62 -4.60
CA MET A 326 -9.59 -2.72 -4.49
C MET A 326 -9.24 -3.74 -3.39
N PHE A 327 -7.95 -4.06 -3.22
CA PHE A 327 -7.40 -4.92 -2.17
C PHE A 327 -6.41 -4.21 -1.24
N GLY A 328 -6.34 -2.88 -1.29
CA GLY A 328 -5.36 -2.11 -0.54
C GLY A 328 -5.52 -2.32 0.97
N TYR A 329 -4.43 -2.61 1.67
CA TYR A 329 -4.34 -2.90 3.11
C TYR A 329 -5.03 -4.21 3.55
N CYS A 330 -5.21 -5.16 2.65
CA CYS A 330 -5.49 -6.57 3.01
C CYS A 330 -4.23 -7.25 3.56
N LEU A 331 -3.87 -6.94 4.82
CA LEU A 331 -2.58 -7.28 5.41
C LEU A 331 -2.35 -8.79 5.62
N SER A 332 -3.43 -9.57 5.80
CA SER A 332 -3.38 -10.99 6.20
C SER A 332 -3.61 -12.00 5.07
N LEU A 333 -3.72 -11.56 3.81
CA LEU A 333 -3.87 -12.49 2.69
C LEU A 333 -2.55 -13.19 2.36
N PRO A 334 -2.45 -14.54 2.46
CA PRO A 334 -1.25 -15.29 2.08
C PRO A 334 -1.19 -15.56 0.57
N SER A 335 -2.33 -15.48 -0.14
CA SER A 335 -2.45 -15.61 -1.58
C SER A 335 -3.70 -14.87 -2.08
N LEU A 336 -3.69 -14.46 -3.34
CA LEU A 336 -4.83 -13.85 -4.01
C LEU A 336 -4.76 -14.20 -5.50
N ASP A 337 -5.81 -14.81 -6.04
CA ASP A 337 -5.92 -15.16 -7.46
C ASP A 337 -6.70 -14.06 -8.20
N VAL A 338 -6.04 -13.40 -9.15
CA VAL A 338 -6.61 -12.36 -10.04
C VAL A 338 -6.46 -12.71 -11.52
N THR A 339 -6.15 -13.97 -11.83
CA THR A 339 -5.84 -14.43 -13.20
C THR A 339 -7.06 -14.41 -14.13
N ASN A 340 -8.28 -14.35 -13.58
CA ASN A 340 -9.53 -14.20 -14.32
C ASN A 340 -9.88 -12.74 -14.66
N PHE A 341 -9.14 -11.76 -14.13
CA PHE A 341 -9.51 -10.35 -14.30
C PHE A 341 -9.26 -9.88 -15.74
N ASP A 342 -10.32 -9.41 -16.40
CA ASP A 342 -10.22 -8.58 -17.59
C ASP A 342 -10.01 -7.13 -17.15
N THR A 343 -8.81 -6.60 -17.38
CA THR A 343 -8.44 -5.21 -17.03
C THR A 343 -8.42 -4.27 -18.23
N SER A 344 -8.89 -4.72 -19.39
CA SER A 344 -8.78 -3.96 -20.65
C SER A 344 -9.52 -2.62 -20.65
N THR A 345 -10.53 -2.43 -19.80
CA THR A 345 -11.27 -1.16 -19.63
C THR A 345 -10.77 -0.30 -18.48
N VAL A 346 -9.83 -0.80 -17.66
CA VAL A 346 -9.40 -0.14 -16.43
C VAL A 346 -8.52 1.07 -16.73
N THR A 347 -8.84 2.20 -16.08
CA THR A 347 -8.10 3.47 -16.21
C THR A 347 -7.31 3.82 -14.95
N SER A 348 -7.69 3.28 -13.79
CA SER A 348 -6.98 3.49 -12.51
C SER A 348 -6.79 2.17 -11.77
N MET A 349 -5.52 1.87 -11.46
CA MET A 349 -5.06 0.77 -10.60
C MET A 349 -4.28 1.32 -9.39
N ARG A 350 -4.52 2.59 -9.04
CA ARG A 350 -3.85 3.28 -7.94
C ARG A 350 -3.99 2.46 -6.66
N ASP A 351 -2.88 2.15 -6.01
CA ASP A 351 -2.80 1.43 -4.73
C ASP A 351 -3.57 0.09 -4.69
N MET A 352 -3.85 -0.55 -5.85
CA MET A 352 -4.74 -1.73 -5.94
C MET A 352 -4.39 -2.84 -4.95
N PHE A 353 -3.10 -3.11 -4.75
CA PHE A 353 -2.57 -4.10 -3.80
C PHE A 353 -1.71 -3.45 -2.69
N SER A 354 -1.78 -2.13 -2.52
CA SER A 354 -0.91 -1.43 -1.58
C SER A 354 -1.07 -2.00 -0.18
N GLY A 355 0.01 -2.33 0.51
CA GLY A 355 -0.01 -2.84 1.87
C GLY A 355 -0.44 -4.30 1.99
N CYS A 356 -0.64 -5.05 0.90
CA CYS A 356 -0.80 -6.51 0.95
C CYS A 356 0.54 -7.17 1.36
N SER A 357 0.92 -7.00 2.62
CA SER A 357 2.26 -7.23 3.13
C SER A 357 2.63 -8.69 3.25
N LEU A 358 1.64 -9.59 3.30
CA LEU A 358 1.83 -11.03 3.49
C LEU A 358 1.87 -11.83 2.17
N LEU A 359 1.53 -11.22 1.02
CA LEU A 359 1.58 -11.90 -0.28
C LEU A 359 3.03 -12.21 -0.69
N PRO A 360 3.43 -13.49 -0.85
CA PRO A 360 4.78 -13.86 -1.28
C PRO A 360 4.99 -13.75 -2.81
N SER A 361 3.89 -13.88 -3.56
CA SER A 361 3.80 -13.83 -5.02
C SER A 361 2.42 -13.33 -5.44
N LEU A 362 2.32 -12.73 -6.62
CA LEU A 362 1.07 -12.30 -7.23
C LEU A 362 1.19 -12.40 -8.75
N ASP A 363 0.27 -13.13 -9.39
CA ASP A 363 0.23 -13.27 -10.85
C ASP A 363 -0.62 -12.14 -11.45
N VAL A 364 0.05 -11.24 -12.18
CA VAL A 364 -0.58 -10.13 -12.92
C VAL A 364 -0.28 -10.20 -14.42
N THR A 365 0.19 -11.35 -14.91
CA THR A 365 0.65 -11.50 -16.30
C THR A 365 -0.48 -11.33 -17.32
N ASN A 366 -1.73 -11.60 -16.93
CA ASN A 366 -2.93 -11.40 -17.75
C ASN A 366 -3.40 -9.94 -17.83
N PHE A 367 -2.82 -9.01 -17.06
CA PHE A 367 -3.33 -7.64 -17.00
C PHE A 367 -3.06 -6.89 -18.31
N ASN A 368 -4.13 -6.37 -18.92
CA ASN A 368 -4.05 -5.42 -20.04
C ASN A 368 -4.08 -3.99 -19.50
N THR A 369 -2.91 -3.36 -19.40
CA THR A 369 -2.80 -2.01 -18.84
C THR A 369 -2.82 -0.88 -19.87
N SER A 370 -3.12 -1.17 -21.14
CA SER A 370 -3.04 -0.20 -22.25
C SER A 370 -3.97 1.02 -22.14
N ASN A 371 -4.96 0.96 -21.24
CA ASN A 371 -5.87 2.06 -20.91
C ASN A 371 -5.61 2.70 -19.55
N VAL A 372 -4.66 2.18 -18.78
CA VAL A 372 -4.37 2.66 -17.44
C VAL A 372 -3.63 4.00 -17.48
N ILE A 373 -4.14 4.96 -16.71
CA ILE A 373 -3.61 6.32 -16.57
C ILE A 373 -2.91 6.47 -15.21
N TYR A 374 -3.48 5.86 -14.15
CA TYR A 374 -2.98 5.97 -12.77
C TYR A 374 -2.58 4.59 -12.21
N MET A 375 -1.29 4.42 -11.90
CA MET A 375 -0.69 3.21 -11.28
C MET A 375 0.05 3.52 -9.97
N ALA A 376 -0.09 4.75 -9.46
CA ALA A 376 0.59 5.17 -8.24
C ALA A 376 0.33 4.18 -7.10
N GLY A 377 1.39 3.73 -6.44
CA GLY A 377 1.35 2.85 -5.28
C GLY A 377 0.78 1.45 -5.51
N MET A 378 0.59 0.99 -6.76
CA MET A 378 -0.10 -0.29 -7.07
C MET A 378 0.36 -1.48 -6.21
N PHE A 379 1.66 -1.60 -5.93
CA PHE A 379 2.26 -2.64 -5.07
C PHE A 379 2.95 -2.08 -3.82
N SER A 380 2.72 -0.80 -3.48
CA SER A 380 3.40 -0.12 -2.38
C SER A 380 3.14 -0.84 -1.06
N GLY A 381 4.18 -1.33 -0.37
CA GLY A 381 4.06 -2.02 0.92
C GLY A 381 3.77 -3.52 0.80
N CYS A 382 3.81 -4.10 -0.40
CA CYS A 382 3.85 -5.56 -0.59
C CYS A 382 5.21 -6.12 -0.14
N SER A 383 5.48 -6.09 1.16
CA SER A 383 6.82 -6.31 1.73
C SER A 383 7.33 -7.75 1.59
N SER A 384 6.43 -8.74 1.52
CA SER A 384 6.79 -10.16 1.33
C SER A 384 6.90 -10.58 -0.13
N LEU A 385 6.52 -9.71 -1.08
CA LEU A 385 6.55 -10.04 -2.49
C LEU A 385 8.00 -10.28 -2.93
N SER A 386 8.31 -11.50 -3.35
CA SER A 386 9.69 -11.94 -3.68
C SER A 386 9.95 -12.00 -5.18
N ASN A 387 8.89 -12.09 -5.98
CA ASN A 387 8.91 -12.05 -7.43
C ASN A 387 7.64 -11.35 -7.93
N LEU A 388 7.74 -10.61 -9.02
CA LEU A 388 6.62 -9.96 -9.68
C LEU A 388 6.95 -9.80 -11.17
N ASP A 389 6.15 -10.42 -12.02
CA ASP A 389 6.26 -10.27 -13.48
C ASP A 389 5.34 -9.15 -13.95
N VAL A 390 5.93 -8.06 -14.45
CA VAL A 390 5.23 -6.89 -15.03
C VAL A 390 5.52 -6.73 -16.53
N THR A 391 6.04 -7.76 -17.19
CA THR A 391 6.46 -7.69 -18.59
C THR A 391 5.28 -7.45 -19.56
N SER A 392 4.06 -7.81 -19.16
CA SER A 392 2.83 -7.56 -19.92
C SER A 392 2.32 -6.11 -19.83
N PHE A 393 2.88 -5.28 -18.96
CA PHE A 393 2.34 -3.94 -18.70
C PHE A 393 2.66 -2.97 -19.86
N ASP A 394 1.64 -2.58 -20.60
CA ASP A 394 1.65 -1.40 -21.47
C ASP A 394 1.49 -0.13 -20.61
N THR A 395 2.54 0.69 -20.55
CA THR A 395 2.59 1.92 -19.74
C THR A 395 2.50 3.21 -20.58
N ASN A 396 2.20 3.10 -21.89
CA ASN A 396 2.21 4.22 -22.84
C ASN A 396 1.27 5.39 -22.46
N LYS A 397 0.20 5.13 -21.70
CA LYS A 397 -0.77 6.14 -21.24
C LYS A 397 -0.62 6.53 -19.76
N VAL A 398 0.31 5.91 -19.05
CA VAL A 398 0.47 6.12 -17.61
C VAL A 398 1.03 7.51 -17.36
N ILE A 399 0.34 8.26 -16.51
CA ILE A 399 0.67 9.62 -16.12
C ILE A 399 1.29 9.66 -14.71
N ASP A 400 0.86 8.76 -13.81
CA ASP A 400 1.33 8.71 -12.42
C ASP A 400 1.65 7.26 -12.02
N MET A 401 2.92 7.01 -11.72
CA MET A 401 3.44 5.75 -11.17
C MET A 401 4.28 5.99 -9.91
N SER A 402 4.03 7.10 -9.21
CA SER A 402 4.67 7.39 -7.93
C SER A 402 4.45 6.25 -6.94
N SER A 403 5.49 5.91 -6.18
CA SER A 403 5.47 4.84 -5.17
C SER A 403 5.06 3.44 -5.66
N MET A 404 5.02 3.17 -6.97
CA MET A 404 4.46 1.92 -7.52
C MET A 404 4.98 0.64 -6.84
N PHE A 405 6.28 0.60 -6.49
CA PHE A 405 6.94 -0.51 -5.80
C PHE A 405 7.49 -0.12 -4.42
N ALA A 406 7.08 1.03 -3.86
CA ALA A 406 7.63 1.52 -2.60
C ALA A 406 7.47 0.47 -1.49
N ASN A 407 8.53 0.20 -0.72
CA ASN A 407 8.56 -0.79 0.36
C ASN A 407 8.24 -2.24 -0.10
N CYS A 408 8.39 -2.57 -1.37
CA CYS A 408 8.52 -3.97 -1.83
C CYS A 408 9.90 -4.50 -1.40
N SER A 409 10.05 -4.76 -0.10
CA SER A 409 11.34 -5.02 0.54
C SER A 409 11.96 -6.38 0.19
N SER A 410 11.21 -7.31 -0.40
CA SER A 410 11.67 -8.67 -0.70
C SER A 410 11.98 -8.94 -2.17
N ILE A 411 11.73 -7.99 -3.08
CA ILE A 411 12.02 -8.15 -4.52
C ILE A 411 13.52 -7.90 -4.78
N PRO A 412 14.30 -8.89 -5.25
CA PRO A 412 15.72 -8.71 -5.53
C PRO A 412 16.00 -8.08 -6.91
N SER A 413 15.10 -8.27 -7.86
CA SER A 413 15.18 -7.76 -9.24
C SER A 413 13.78 -7.63 -9.83
N ILE A 414 13.59 -6.67 -10.74
CA ILE A 414 12.34 -6.47 -11.47
C ILE A 414 12.67 -6.08 -12.92
N ASP A 415 12.05 -6.75 -13.89
CA ASP A 415 12.21 -6.42 -15.30
C ASP A 415 11.27 -5.27 -15.69
N LEU A 416 11.85 -4.14 -16.07
CA LEU A 416 11.14 -2.93 -16.48
C LEU A 416 11.49 -2.51 -17.91
N SER A 417 12.13 -3.39 -18.68
CA SER A 417 12.64 -3.08 -20.04
C SER A 417 11.54 -2.67 -21.03
N HIS A 418 10.31 -3.12 -20.80
CA HIS A 418 9.13 -2.81 -21.61
C HIS A 418 8.43 -1.50 -21.24
N PHE A 419 8.80 -0.85 -20.13
CA PHE A 419 8.11 0.35 -19.68
C PHE A 419 8.36 1.52 -20.63
N ASN A 420 7.29 2.23 -21.00
CA ASN A 420 7.33 3.51 -21.69
C ASN A 420 6.85 4.61 -20.76
N THR A 421 7.78 5.45 -20.30
CA THR A 421 7.48 6.53 -19.34
C THR A 421 7.31 7.91 -19.99
N THR A 422 7.18 7.99 -21.32
CA THR A 422 7.07 9.27 -22.05
C THR A 422 5.92 10.17 -21.61
N GLN A 423 4.78 9.61 -21.17
CA GLN A 423 3.63 10.36 -20.66
C GLN A 423 3.68 10.58 -19.14
N VAL A 424 4.64 9.98 -18.44
CA VAL A 424 4.69 10.02 -16.98
C VAL A 424 5.06 11.42 -16.51
N LEU A 425 4.25 11.95 -15.60
CA LEU A 425 4.45 13.23 -14.97
C LEU A 425 4.99 13.09 -13.55
N ASN A 426 4.79 11.95 -12.88
CA ASN A 426 5.25 11.69 -11.51
C ASN A 426 5.72 10.24 -11.29
N MET A 427 6.92 10.08 -10.72
CA MET A 427 7.49 8.80 -10.29
C MET A 427 8.21 8.90 -8.93
N SER A 428 7.81 9.88 -8.12
CA SER A 428 8.36 10.08 -6.78
C SER A 428 8.27 8.78 -5.97
N SER A 429 9.33 8.46 -5.24
CA SER A 429 9.39 7.29 -4.34
C SER A 429 9.12 5.92 -4.99
N MET A 430 9.17 5.80 -6.32
CA MET A 430 8.78 4.58 -7.06
C MET A 430 9.37 3.28 -6.48
N PHE A 431 10.64 3.30 -6.04
CA PHE A 431 11.35 2.17 -5.43
C PHE A 431 11.76 2.45 -3.97
N SER A 432 11.21 3.49 -3.34
CA SER A 432 11.61 3.88 -1.98
C SER A 432 11.38 2.71 -1.02
N GLY A 433 12.43 2.24 -0.33
CA GLY A 433 12.34 1.13 0.62
C GLY A 433 12.40 -0.27 -0.01
N CYS A 434 12.68 -0.40 -1.31
CA CYS A 434 13.01 -1.67 -1.95
C CYS A 434 14.38 -2.19 -1.47
N SER A 435 14.45 -2.63 -0.21
CA SER A 435 15.70 -2.94 0.46
C SER A 435 16.43 -4.17 -0.10
N SER A 436 15.74 -5.10 -0.77
CA SER A 436 16.38 -6.27 -1.41
C SER A 436 16.84 -6.03 -2.85
N LEU A 437 16.39 -4.95 -3.49
CA LEU A 437 16.67 -4.68 -4.89
C LEU A 437 18.17 -4.50 -5.13
N LEU A 438 18.74 -5.31 -6.02
CA LEU A 438 20.18 -5.40 -6.23
C LEU A 438 20.71 -4.47 -7.34
N ALA A 439 19.96 -4.36 -8.44
CA ALA A 439 20.32 -3.54 -9.58
C ALA A 439 19.09 -3.08 -10.36
N LEU A 440 19.23 -1.95 -11.05
CA LEU A 440 18.25 -1.44 -12.01
C LEU A 440 18.94 -0.83 -13.23
N ASP A 441 18.47 -1.21 -14.41
CA ASP A 441 18.74 -0.50 -15.67
C ASP A 441 17.47 0.20 -16.12
N LEU A 442 17.48 1.54 -16.12
CA LEU A 442 16.34 2.39 -16.50
C LEU A 442 16.65 3.21 -17.76
N THR A 443 17.56 2.75 -18.62
CA THR A 443 17.90 3.41 -19.89
C THR A 443 16.70 3.63 -20.81
N ASN A 444 15.67 2.80 -20.71
CA ASN A 444 14.41 2.94 -21.45
C ASN A 444 13.48 4.03 -20.91
N PHE A 445 13.73 4.58 -19.71
CA PHE A 445 12.84 5.58 -19.11
C PHE A 445 13.04 6.96 -19.74
N ASN A 446 11.96 7.59 -20.20
CA ASN A 446 11.94 8.99 -20.63
C ASN A 446 11.29 9.86 -19.56
N THR A 447 12.10 10.58 -18.79
CA THR A 447 11.61 11.41 -17.68
C THR A 447 11.45 12.90 -18.05
N SER A 448 11.57 13.24 -19.34
CA SER A 448 11.56 14.64 -19.79
C SER A 448 10.25 15.39 -19.55
N ASN A 449 9.14 14.69 -19.32
CA ASN A 449 7.84 15.30 -19.03
C ASN A 449 7.53 15.45 -17.53
N ILE A 450 8.34 14.86 -16.65
CA ILE A 450 8.14 14.92 -15.21
C ILE A 450 8.24 16.35 -14.70
N GLY A 451 7.26 16.78 -13.91
CA GLY A 451 7.23 18.12 -13.32
C GLY A 451 6.95 19.27 -14.30
N LYS A 452 6.52 18.99 -15.53
CA LYS A 452 6.03 20.03 -16.47
C LYS A 452 4.59 20.45 -16.21
N VAL A 453 3.75 19.52 -15.75
CA VAL A 453 2.32 19.73 -15.52
C VAL A 453 1.96 19.30 -14.10
N ARG A 454 1.05 20.04 -13.49
CA ARG A 454 0.47 19.67 -12.19
C ARG A 454 -0.58 18.58 -12.40
N LEU A 455 -0.46 17.49 -11.66
CA LEU A 455 -1.45 16.42 -11.68
C LEU A 455 -2.76 16.87 -11.00
N PRO A 456 -3.93 16.41 -11.49
CA PRO A 456 -5.19 16.59 -10.79
C PRO A 456 -5.11 16.03 -9.36
N GLY A 457 -5.41 16.86 -8.36
CA GLY A 457 -5.47 16.42 -6.95
C GLY A 457 -4.13 16.30 -6.20
N SER A 458 -2.97 16.63 -6.81
CA SER A 458 -1.67 16.56 -6.12
C SER A 458 -0.77 17.80 -6.29
N GLN A 459 0.43 17.72 -5.69
CA GLN A 459 1.56 18.62 -5.94
C GLN A 459 2.15 18.37 -7.34
N PHE A 460 3.09 19.21 -7.78
CA PHE A 460 3.82 19.00 -9.04
C PHE A 460 4.49 17.61 -9.06
N GLY A 461 4.44 16.95 -10.21
CA GLY A 461 5.13 15.66 -10.38
C GLY A 461 6.64 15.81 -10.28
N ASN A 462 7.32 14.81 -9.72
CA ASN A 462 8.76 14.87 -9.42
C ASN A 462 9.39 13.46 -9.36
N MET A 463 10.71 13.40 -9.16
CA MET A 463 11.51 12.18 -8.95
C MET A 463 12.08 12.12 -7.53
N ARG A 464 11.41 12.77 -6.57
CA ARG A 464 11.88 12.84 -5.18
C ARG A 464 11.94 11.44 -4.58
N GLU A 465 13.00 11.15 -3.83
CA GLU A 465 13.14 9.93 -3.02
C GLU A 465 12.96 8.61 -3.79
N MET A 466 13.16 8.61 -5.13
CA MET A 466 12.84 7.48 -6.00
C MET A 466 13.47 6.15 -5.56
N PHE A 467 14.73 6.17 -5.10
CA PHE A 467 15.47 5.00 -4.61
C PHE A 467 15.83 5.10 -3.13
N LYS A 468 15.15 5.98 -2.38
CA LYS A 468 15.45 6.18 -0.95
C LYS A 468 15.39 4.85 -0.20
N SER A 469 16.37 4.57 0.65
CA SER A 469 16.42 3.33 1.44
C SER A 469 16.44 2.03 0.62
N CYS A 470 16.86 2.06 -0.65
CA CYS A 470 17.24 0.84 -1.38
C CYS A 470 18.60 0.34 -0.87
N THR A 471 18.61 -0.27 0.32
CA THR A 471 19.83 -0.51 1.08
C THR A 471 20.77 -1.56 0.49
N ASN A 472 20.26 -2.45 -0.38
CA ASN A 472 21.06 -3.42 -1.13
C ASN A 472 21.31 -3.06 -2.60
N LEU A 473 20.87 -1.90 -3.07
CA LEU A 473 21.10 -1.48 -4.45
C LEU A 473 22.61 -1.29 -4.68
N THR A 474 23.16 -2.01 -5.65
CA THR A 474 24.60 -2.03 -5.97
C THR A 474 24.91 -1.33 -7.30
N LYS A 475 24.02 -1.47 -8.30
CA LYS A 475 24.16 -0.89 -9.64
C LYS A 475 22.90 -0.13 -10.05
N LEU A 476 23.07 1.05 -10.63
CA LEU A 476 21.96 1.87 -11.11
C LEU A 476 22.33 2.57 -12.43
N ASN A 477 21.53 2.36 -13.47
CA ASN A 477 21.65 3.12 -14.72
C ASN A 477 20.44 4.05 -14.90
N ILE A 478 20.68 5.36 -14.76
CA ILE A 478 19.69 6.45 -14.94
C ILE A 478 20.18 7.45 -15.99
N SER A 479 20.96 6.98 -16.96
CA SER A 479 21.59 7.82 -17.99
C SER A 479 20.60 8.59 -18.87
N SER A 480 19.40 8.03 -19.04
CA SER A 480 18.29 8.61 -19.81
C SER A 480 17.51 9.69 -19.06
N PHE A 481 17.74 9.86 -17.75
CA PHE A 481 16.92 10.77 -16.95
C PHE A 481 17.13 12.24 -17.35
N ASP A 482 16.03 12.97 -17.50
CA ASP A 482 15.96 14.41 -17.68
C ASP A 482 15.21 15.08 -16.52
N ALA A 483 15.98 15.63 -15.58
CA ALA A 483 15.50 16.35 -14.42
C ALA A 483 15.39 17.88 -14.64
N SER A 484 15.45 18.36 -15.88
CA SER A 484 15.57 19.80 -16.18
C SER A 484 14.28 20.62 -15.98
N ALA A 485 13.11 19.98 -15.89
CA ALA A 485 11.84 20.68 -15.76
C ALA A 485 11.73 21.51 -14.48
N ILE A 486 11.08 22.69 -14.54
CA ILE A 486 11.06 23.72 -13.49
C ILE A 486 10.58 23.21 -12.13
N TYR A 487 9.61 22.29 -12.10
CA TYR A 487 9.05 21.77 -10.84
C TYR A 487 9.45 20.33 -10.53
N ASN A 488 10.28 19.70 -11.37
CA ASN A 488 10.88 18.41 -11.05
C ASN A 488 11.83 18.58 -9.85
N SER A 489 11.92 17.59 -8.97
CA SER A 489 12.89 17.55 -7.87
C SER A 489 13.48 16.15 -7.80
N THR A 490 14.80 16.09 -7.61
CA THR A 490 15.56 14.87 -7.32
C THR A 490 16.01 14.81 -5.86
N THR A 491 15.37 15.58 -4.97
CA THR A 491 15.71 15.59 -3.55
C THR A 491 15.53 14.19 -2.96
N GLY A 492 16.52 13.75 -2.19
CA GLY A 492 16.62 12.47 -1.53
C GLY A 492 16.59 11.25 -2.47
N MET A 493 16.77 11.44 -3.78
CA MET A 493 16.61 10.36 -4.77
C MET A 493 17.45 9.12 -4.43
N LEU A 494 18.65 9.32 -3.89
CA LEU A 494 19.59 8.26 -3.48
C LEU A 494 19.84 8.23 -1.95
N SER A 495 18.98 8.87 -1.15
CA SER A 495 19.18 8.87 0.31
C SER A 495 19.16 7.45 0.87
N ASN A 496 20.15 7.10 1.68
CA ASN A 496 20.27 5.77 2.30
C ASN A 496 20.39 4.61 1.27
N THR A 497 21.23 4.78 0.24
CA THR A 497 21.66 3.70 -0.67
C THR A 497 23.14 3.32 -0.44
N PRO A 498 23.51 2.81 0.75
CA PRO A 498 24.92 2.71 1.17
C PRO A 498 25.75 1.65 0.43
N LYS A 499 25.14 0.80 -0.40
CA LYS A 499 25.83 -0.22 -1.20
C LYS A 499 25.93 0.15 -2.69
N LEU A 500 25.37 1.29 -3.10
CA LEU A 500 25.42 1.73 -4.49
C LEU A 500 26.84 2.11 -4.82
N TRP A 501 27.51 1.27 -5.60
CA TRP A 501 28.92 1.43 -5.94
C TRP A 501 29.17 1.68 -7.42
N GLN A 502 28.20 1.37 -8.29
CA GLN A 502 28.25 1.66 -9.72
C GLN A 502 27.01 2.45 -10.13
N ILE A 503 27.19 3.63 -10.71
CA ILE A 503 26.11 4.45 -11.22
C ILE A 503 26.43 4.96 -12.64
N THR A 504 25.46 4.85 -13.55
CA THR A 504 25.55 5.42 -14.89
C THR A 504 24.55 6.57 -15.00
N VAL A 505 25.04 7.76 -15.37
CA VAL A 505 24.32 9.03 -15.33
C VAL A 505 24.55 9.82 -16.61
N GLY A 506 23.52 10.55 -17.01
CA GLY A 506 23.55 11.51 -18.11
C GLY A 506 23.62 12.94 -17.58
N PRO A 507 23.74 13.93 -18.47
CA PRO A 507 23.99 15.32 -18.08
C PRO A 507 22.78 15.97 -17.39
N LYS A 508 21.62 15.34 -17.44
CA LYS A 508 20.37 15.83 -16.85
C LYS A 508 19.81 14.90 -15.77
N SER A 509 20.54 13.87 -15.34
CA SER A 509 20.00 12.86 -14.41
C SER A 509 19.64 13.43 -13.03
N PHE A 510 20.28 14.54 -12.63
CA PHE A 510 20.01 15.24 -11.37
C PHE A 510 19.62 16.69 -11.60
N LYS A 511 18.73 17.20 -10.74
CA LYS A 511 18.40 18.63 -10.68
C LYS A 511 18.95 19.31 -9.42
N THR A 512 18.96 18.59 -8.31
CA THR A 512 19.56 19.07 -7.06
C THR A 512 21.08 19.05 -7.19
N TYR A 513 21.72 20.19 -6.94
CA TYR A 513 23.16 20.36 -7.13
C TYR A 513 23.97 20.21 -5.84
N THR A 514 23.36 19.72 -4.75
CA THR A 514 24.11 19.34 -3.55
C THR A 514 24.00 17.84 -3.31
N SER A 515 25.10 17.22 -2.88
CA SER A 515 25.13 15.81 -2.47
C SER A 515 24.18 15.54 -1.30
N THR A 516 24.07 16.50 -0.37
CA THR A 516 23.12 16.45 0.75
C THR A 516 21.67 16.40 0.28
N ASP A 517 21.32 17.16 -0.76
CA ASP A 517 19.96 17.17 -1.29
C ASP A 517 19.69 15.96 -2.16
N SER A 518 20.62 15.49 -3.00
CA SER A 518 20.40 14.29 -3.84
C SER A 518 20.42 12.98 -3.06
N GLY A 519 21.15 12.95 -1.94
CA GLY A 519 21.45 11.75 -1.17
C GLY A 519 22.61 10.92 -1.72
N LEU A 520 23.28 11.35 -2.80
CA LEU A 520 24.49 10.69 -3.28
C LEU A 520 25.62 10.96 -2.29
N ILE A 521 26.19 9.90 -1.70
CA ILE A 521 27.24 10.01 -0.69
C ILE A 521 28.59 9.56 -1.23
N ASP A 522 29.65 10.09 -0.63
CA ASP A 522 30.99 9.55 -0.80
C ASP A 522 31.08 8.15 -0.17
N PRO A 523 31.75 7.20 -0.84
CA PRO A 523 31.99 5.91 -0.22
C PRO A 523 32.93 6.02 0.98
N THR A 524 32.84 5.06 1.89
CA THR A 524 33.77 4.97 3.00
C THR A 524 35.05 4.26 2.52
N PRO A 525 36.25 4.83 2.73
CA PRO A 525 37.50 4.13 2.44
C PRO A 525 37.56 2.75 3.11
N GLY A 526 38.08 1.75 2.40
CA GLY A 526 38.15 0.36 2.85
C GLY A 526 36.83 -0.40 2.82
N ARG A 527 35.73 0.21 2.37
CA ARG A 527 34.44 -0.48 2.24
C ARG A 527 34.48 -1.47 1.07
N ARG A 528 34.07 -2.72 1.32
CA ARG A 528 33.93 -3.75 0.28
C ARG A 528 32.93 -3.32 -0.79
N ILE A 529 33.34 -3.43 -2.05
CA ILE A 529 32.49 -3.30 -3.23
C ILE A 529 31.80 -4.65 -3.44
N ASN A 530 30.47 -4.66 -3.37
CA ASN A 530 29.67 -5.86 -3.62
C ASN A 530 29.23 -5.85 -5.07
N ASP A 531 30.04 -6.45 -5.94
CA ASP A 531 29.66 -6.65 -7.34
C ASP A 531 28.81 -7.92 -7.48
N ILE A 532 27.56 -7.75 -7.92
CA ILE A 532 26.65 -8.85 -8.21
C ILE A 532 27.09 -9.67 -9.43
N ASP A 533 27.81 -9.08 -10.37
CA ASP A 533 28.32 -9.76 -11.57
C ASP A 533 29.65 -10.47 -11.30
N ASN A 534 30.30 -10.15 -10.18
CA ASN A 534 31.56 -10.74 -9.73
C ASN A 534 31.59 -10.94 -8.20
N PRO A 535 30.76 -11.85 -7.66
CA PRO A 535 30.55 -11.98 -6.21
C PRO A 535 31.79 -12.46 -5.43
N LEU A 536 32.72 -13.13 -6.13
CA LEU A 536 34.01 -13.61 -5.59
C LEU A 536 35.11 -12.54 -5.64
N GLY A 537 34.86 -11.40 -6.30
CA GLY A 537 35.80 -10.29 -6.35
C GLY A 537 36.05 -9.68 -4.97
N GLU A 538 37.32 -9.47 -4.64
CA GLU A 538 37.75 -8.75 -3.44
C GLU A 538 38.15 -7.31 -3.79
N TYR A 539 37.14 -6.49 -4.10
CA TYR A 539 37.32 -5.07 -4.39
C TYR A 539 36.91 -4.22 -3.19
N TYR A 540 37.66 -3.15 -2.94
CA TYR A 540 37.43 -2.24 -1.82
C TYR A 540 37.57 -0.80 -2.30
N CYS A 541 36.73 0.09 -1.80
CA CYS A 541 36.86 1.52 -2.06
C CYS A 541 38.19 2.05 -1.50
N ARG A 542 38.91 2.81 -2.31
CA ARG A 542 40.27 3.26 -2.04
C ARG A 542 40.31 4.52 -1.20
N ASN A 543 39.89 5.65 -1.78
CA ASN A 543 40.05 6.97 -1.18
C ASN A 543 38.71 7.58 -0.74
N GLY A 544 37.63 6.79 -0.76
CA GLY A 544 36.31 7.32 -0.46
C GLY A 544 35.80 8.25 -1.55
N LYS A 545 36.12 7.95 -2.82
CA LYS A 545 35.72 8.75 -3.98
C LYS A 545 35.03 7.90 -5.04
N TRP A 546 34.30 8.56 -5.92
CA TRP A 546 33.82 8.01 -7.17
C TRP A 546 34.87 8.19 -8.26
N GLN A 547 35.07 7.23 -9.14
CA GLN A 547 36.00 7.31 -10.26
C GLN A 547 35.28 6.98 -11.56
N GLU A 548 35.49 7.82 -12.56
CA GLU A 548 34.88 7.68 -13.88
C GLU A 548 35.52 6.53 -14.68
N VAL A 549 34.69 5.73 -15.34
CA VAL A 549 35.13 4.69 -16.28
C VAL A 549 35.20 5.30 -17.68
N VAL A 550 36.42 5.50 -18.20
CA VAL A 550 36.66 6.13 -19.51
C VAL A 550 37.63 5.31 -20.37
N GLY A 551 37.57 5.51 -21.69
CA GLY A 551 38.53 4.93 -22.64
C GLY A 551 38.59 3.40 -22.56
N LEU A 552 39.78 2.87 -22.23
CA LEU A 552 40.03 1.44 -22.06
C LEU A 552 39.84 0.95 -20.60
N GLY A 553 39.38 1.81 -19.69
CA GLY A 553 39.14 1.45 -18.30
C GLY A 553 37.92 0.52 -18.12
N SER A 554 37.89 -0.22 -17.03
CA SER A 554 36.78 -1.09 -16.65
C SER A 554 36.13 -0.66 -15.34
N VAL A 555 35.00 -1.27 -14.96
CA VAL A 555 34.34 -1.00 -13.65
C VAL A 555 35.20 -1.39 -12.44
N HIS A 556 36.24 -2.21 -12.64
CA HIS A 556 37.18 -2.63 -11.59
C HIS A 556 38.57 -2.02 -11.75
N ASP A 557 38.85 -1.38 -12.88
CA ASP A 557 40.08 -0.64 -13.17
C ASP A 557 39.73 0.64 -13.96
N PRO A 558 39.03 1.60 -13.33
CA PRO A 558 38.65 2.85 -13.97
C PRO A 558 39.89 3.73 -14.18
N THR A 559 40.01 4.32 -15.36
CA THR A 559 41.14 5.17 -15.74
C THR A 559 40.82 6.67 -15.67
N GLY A 560 39.56 7.02 -15.35
CA GLY A 560 39.10 8.40 -15.28
C GLY A 560 39.43 9.07 -13.96
N VAL A 561 38.99 10.32 -13.83
CA VAL A 561 39.31 11.18 -12.69
C VAL A 561 38.47 10.78 -11.46
N SER A 562 39.11 10.71 -10.29
CA SER A 562 38.40 10.51 -9.02
C SER A 562 37.78 11.81 -8.51
N ARG A 563 36.53 11.74 -8.06
CA ARG A 563 35.68 12.85 -7.63
C ARG A 563 34.95 12.47 -6.34
N SER A 564 34.75 13.43 -5.44
CA SER A 564 33.70 13.32 -4.43
C SER A 564 32.31 13.30 -5.09
N ALA A 565 31.29 12.89 -4.36
CA ALA A 565 29.90 12.92 -4.80
C ALA A 565 29.48 14.33 -5.23
N GLN A 566 29.94 15.37 -4.52
CA GLN A 566 29.67 16.75 -4.90
C GLN A 566 30.38 17.13 -6.21
N GLU A 567 31.68 16.81 -6.34
CA GLU A 567 32.45 17.08 -7.57
C GLU A 567 31.88 16.33 -8.78
N LEU A 568 31.35 15.11 -8.60
CA LEU A 568 30.66 14.34 -9.63
C LEU A 568 29.40 15.08 -10.12
N LEU A 569 28.55 15.52 -9.19
CA LEU A 569 27.33 16.27 -9.53
C LEU A 569 27.65 17.60 -10.23
N ASP A 570 28.73 18.28 -9.83
CA ASP A 570 29.21 19.51 -10.46
C ASP A 570 29.74 19.25 -11.89
N ASP A 571 30.44 18.14 -12.11
CA ASP A 571 31.00 17.73 -13.40
C ASP A 571 29.92 17.46 -14.45
N LEU A 572 28.83 16.79 -14.05
CA LEU A 572 27.67 16.53 -14.91
C LEU A 572 27.05 17.82 -15.49
N ARG A 573 27.08 18.91 -14.71
CA ARG A 573 26.59 20.23 -15.15
C ARG A 573 27.46 20.86 -16.23
N ILE A 574 28.75 20.55 -16.23
CA ILE A 574 29.77 21.25 -17.03
C ILE A 574 30.10 20.47 -18.30
N ASN A 575 30.38 19.16 -18.19
CA ASN A 575 31.06 18.42 -19.25
C ASN A 575 30.15 17.63 -20.20
N GLY A 576 28.84 17.56 -19.96
CA GLY A 576 27.89 16.90 -20.88
C GLY A 576 28.16 15.39 -21.07
N GLY A 577 27.24 14.66 -21.69
CA GLY A 577 27.44 13.24 -22.03
C GLY A 577 27.03 12.23 -20.95
N THR A 578 27.06 10.95 -21.33
CA THR A 578 26.73 9.82 -20.45
C THR A 578 28.00 9.21 -19.89
N HIS A 579 28.04 9.05 -18.57
CA HIS A 579 29.21 8.64 -17.82
C HIS A 579 28.87 7.53 -16.84
N THR A 580 29.81 6.60 -16.66
CA THR A 580 29.73 5.57 -15.61
C THR A 580 30.74 5.93 -14.53
N TYR A 581 30.28 6.02 -13.29
CA TYR A 581 31.11 6.21 -12.12
C TYR A 581 31.03 4.99 -11.21
N VAL A 582 32.18 4.54 -10.72
CA VAL A 582 32.29 3.46 -9.74
C VAL A 582 32.95 3.99 -8.47
N TRP A 583 32.77 3.36 -7.31
CA TRP A 583 33.67 3.61 -6.18
C TRP A 583 35.10 3.32 -6.61
N ASP A 584 36.03 4.22 -6.30
CA ASP A 584 37.43 4.11 -6.71
C ASP A 584 38.04 2.80 -6.21
N PRO A 585 38.19 1.76 -7.05
CA PRO A 585 38.55 0.46 -6.55
C PRO A 585 40.05 0.47 -6.21
N ASN A 586 40.38 -0.10 -5.06
CA ASN A 586 41.71 -0.67 -4.85
C ASN A 586 41.88 -1.74 -5.94
N GLY A 587 42.94 -1.65 -6.74
CA GLY A 587 43.28 -2.73 -7.68
C GLY A 587 43.27 -4.09 -6.97
N LYS A 588 43.10 -5.16 -7.73
CA LYS A 588 43.00 -6.52 -7.19
C LYS A 588 44.39 -7.05 -6.80
N LEU A 589 44.47 -7.73 -5.64
CA LEU A 589 45.57 -8.65 -5.35
C LEU A 589 45.04 -10.06 -5.68
N GLU A 590 45.46 -10.61 -6.80
CA GLU A 590 45.04 -11.92 -7.29
C GLU A 590 46.14 -12.94 -7.10
N PHE A 591 45.79 -14.19 -6.86
CA PHE A 591 46.68 -15.29 -7.19
C PHE A 591 45.94 -16.28 -8.08
N THR A 592 46.58 -16.69 -9.18
CA THR A 592 46.06 -17.74 -10.05
C THR A 592 46.90 -19.00 -9.83
N VAL A 593 46.21 -20.11 -9.61
CA VAL A 593 46.78 -21.46 -9.54
C VAL A 593 46.12 -22.28 -10.65
N PRO A 594 46.84 -23.17 -11.35
CA PRO A 594 46.23 -24.08 -12.32
C PRO A 594 45.03 -24.83 -11.73
N SER A 595 43.98 -25.01 -12.54
CA SER A 595 42.69 -25.59 -12.12
C SER A 595 42.77 -27.06 -11.71
N GLU A 596 43.83 -27.77 -12.13
CA GLU A 596 44.09 -29.16 -11.75
C GLU A 596 45.60 -29.37 -11.53
N ILE A 597 45.96 -30.03 -10.43
CA ILE A 597 47.34 -30.49 -10.17
C ILE A 597 47.37 -31.97 -10.53
N ASP A 598 48.02 -32.31 -11.65
CA ASP A 598 48.24 -33.70 -12.06
C ASP A 598 49.39 -34.31 -11.26
N PHE A 599 49.08 -35.28 -10.41
CA PHE A 599 50.05 -36.04 -9.61
C PHE A 599 50.70 -37.19 -10.39
N GLY A 600 50.40 -37.33 -11.68
CA GLY A 600 50.93 -38.36 -12.57
C GLY A 600 50.42 -39.78 -12.24
N SER A 601 50.65 -40.70 -13.17
CA SER A 601 50.37 -42.13 -12.96
C SER A 601 51.55 -42.82 -12.26
N HIS A 602 51.32 -43.40 -11.08
CA HIS A 602 52.35 -44.11 -10.32
C HIS A 602 52.75 -45.43 -11.00
N VAL A 603 54.05 -45.66 -11.25
CA VAL A 603 54.57 -46.94 -11.78
C VAL A 603 55.30 -47.67 -10.66
N PRO A 604 54.93 -48.90 -10.29
CA PRO A 604 55.64 -49.62 -9.25
C PRO A 604 56.89 -50.25 -9.85
N SER A 605 58.08 -49.82 -9.41
CA SER A 605 59.16 -50.71 -8.94
C SER A 605 60.52 -50.02 -8.84
N VAL A 606 61.25 -50.46 -7.80
CA VAL A 606 62.70 -50.27 -7.51
C VAL A 606 63.12 -48.91 -6.96
N ASN A 607 63.77 -48.96 -5.78
CA ASN A 607 64.44 -47.91 -5.00
C ASN A 607 64.93 -46.69 -5.80
N ILE A 608 64.01 -45.78 -6.11
CA ILE A 608 64.30 -44.48 -6.69
C ILE A 608 63.46 -43.49 -5.90
N GLU A 609 64.10 -42.45 -5.36
CA GLU A 609 63.41 -41.24 -4.92
C GLU A 609 62.65 -40.69 -6.14
N GLN A 610 61.36 -41.01 -6.24
CA GLN A 610 60.53 -40.51 -7.34
C GLN A 610 60.07 -39.09 -6.99
N TYR A 611 60.81 -38.12 -7.49
CA TYR A 611 60.37 -36.73 -7.52
C TYR A 611 59.30 -36.57 -8.61
N LEU A 612 58.03 -36.53 -8.22
CA LEU A 612 56.92 -36.14 -9.10
C LEU A 612 57.01 -34.64 -9.40
N SER A 613 57.95 -34.20 -10.23
CA SER A 613 58.11 -32.79 -10.54
C SER A 613 57.12 -32.36 -11.61
N THR A 614 55.99 -31.80 -11.22
CA THR A 614 55.29 -30.85 -12.08
C THR A 614 55.76 -29.44 -11.71
N ASN A 615 56.40 -28.76 -12.65
CA ASN A 615 56.67 -27.33 -12.50
C ASN A 615 55.33 -26.62 -12.63
N GLN A 616 54.83 -26.08 -11.52
CA GLN A 616 53.62 -25.27 -11.51
C GLN A 616 54.01 -23.83 -11.26
N ARG A 617 53.31 -22.91 -11.92
CA ARG A 617 53.49 -21.48 -11.71
C ARG A 617 52.37 -20.98 -10.83
N ILE A 618 52.73 -20.30 -9.76
CA ILE A 618 51.80 -19.41 -9.05
C ILE A 618 52.09 -18.01 -9.55
N THR A 619 51.08 -17.39 -10.13
CA THR A 619 51.14 -15.98 -10.52
C THR A 619 50.39 -15.18 -9.46
N VAL A 620 51.10 -14.34 -8.71
CA VAL A 620 50.51 -13.36 -7.79
C VAL A 620 50.47 -12.02 -8.51
N THR A 621 49.30 -11.51 -8.83
CA THR A 621 49.16 -10.19 -9.47
C THR A 621 48.73 -9.17 -8.43
N ASP A 622 49.60 -8.23 -8.07
CA ASP A 622 49.22 -7.06 -7.28
C ASP A 622 48.99 -5.85 -8.18
N SER A 623 47.73 -5.47 -8.38
CA SER A 623 47.37 -4.26 -9.14
C SER A 623 47.03 -3.07 -8.24
N ARG A 624 47.29 -3.15 -6.92
CA ARG A 624 46.97 -2.08 -5.95
C ARG A 624 47.95 -0.90 -6.07
N ASN A 625 47.47 0.22 -6.58
CA ASN A 625 48.24 1.47 -6.78
C ASN A 625 48.59 2.30 -5.51
N ILE A 626 48.64 1.72 -4.30
CA ILE A 626 48.82 2.51 -3.04
C ILE A 626 49.61 1.84 -1.92
N ARG A 627 49.97 0.56 -2.06
CA ARG A 627 50.47 -0.20 -0.93
C ARG A 627 51.99 -0.29 -0.96
N THR A 628 52.70 0.82 -1.16
CA THR A 628 54.17 0.83 -1.12
C THR A 628 54.64 0.32 0.24
N GLY A 629 55.31 -0.83 0.27
CA GLY A 629 55.79 -1.49 1.49
C GLY A 629 54.78 -2.37 2.24
N ALA A 630 53.54 -2.55 1.74
CA ALA A 630 52.63 -3.51 2.36
C ALA A 630 53.10 -4.94 2.10
N ARG A 631 53.15 -5.73 3.19
CA ARG A 631 53.55 -7.13 3.13
C ARG A 631 52.37 -7.99 2.76
N TRP A 632 52.62 -8.90 1.85
CA TRP A 632 51.73 -10.02 1.57
C TRP A 632 52.55 -11.31 1.64
N GLN A 633 51.90 -12.39 2.07
CA GLN A 633 52.50 -13.72 2.05
C GLN A 633 51.51 -14.74 1.50
N VAL A 634 52.03 -15.72 0.77
CA VAL A 634 51.28 -16.90 0.35
C VAL A 634 51.67 -18.02 1.29
N ASP A 635 50.73 -18.45 2.12
CA ASP A 635 50.89 -19.65 2.92
C ASP A 635 50.30 -20.83 2.17
N VAL A 636 50.94 -21.99 2.28
CA VAL A 636 50.49 -23.22 1.64
C VAL A 636 50.32 -24.31 2.69
N ALA A 637 49.20 -25.01 2.61
CA ALA A 637 48.92 -26.20 3.39
C ALA A 637 48.40 -27.30 2.46
N ALA A 638 48.73 -28.55 2.76
CA ALA A 638 48.15 -29.71 2.09
C ALA A 638 47.17 -30.42 3.02
N SER A 639 46.06 -30.90 2.47
CA SER A 639 45.33 -32.00 3.12
C SER A 639 46.09 -33.30 2.92
N SER A 640 45.80 -34.29 3.78
CA SER A 640 46.25 -35.66 3.53
C SER A 640 45.76 -36.16 2.16
N LEU A 641 46.58 -36.96 1.49
CA LEU A 641 46.23 -37.56 0.19
C LEU A 641 45.22 -38.69 0.40
N ALA A 642 44.09 -38.63 -0.29
CA ALA A 642 43.07 -39.68 -0.29
C ALA A 642 42.96 -40.31 -1.68
N LYS A 643 42.64 -41.60 -1.76
CA LYS A 643 42.40 -42.26 -3.04
C LYS A 643 41.15 -41.66 -3.69
N ASP A 644 41.24 -41.29 -4.98
CA ASP A 644 40.21 -40.53 -5.73
C ASP A 644 38.80 -41.16 -5.63
N ASN A 645 38.75 -42.48 -5.45
CA ASN A 645 37.51 -43.26 -5.46
C ASN A 645 37.10 -43.78 -4.07
N ASP A 646 37.90 -43.55 -3.02
CA ASP A 646 37.63 -43.98 -1.64
C ASP A 646 38.34 -43.07 -0.63
N THR A 647 37.58 -42.11 -0.07
CA THR A 647 38.08 -41.10 0.86
C THR A 647 38.44 -41.66 2.23
N SER A 648 38.13 -42.93 2.53
CA SER A 648 38.51 -43.59 3.78
C SER A 648 39.96 -44.11 3.78
N MET A 649 40.56 -44.26 2.59
CA MET A 649 41.97 -44.61 2.42
C MET A 649 42.83 -43.35 2.33
N VAL A 650 43.23 -42.84 3.50
CA VAL A 650 44.14 -41.70 3.64
C VAL A 650 45.58 -42.21 3.75
N ILE A 651 46.50 -41.66 2.95
CA ILE A 651 47.95 -41.82 3.17
C ILE A 651 48.29 -40.96 4.39
N ALA A 652 48.34 -41.58 5.57
CA ALA A 652 48.67 -40.89 6.82
C ALA A 652 50.19 -40.78 6.96
N GLY A 653 50.70 -39.55 6.99
CA GLY A 653 52.11 -39.22 7.05
C GLY A 653 52.51 -38.48 5.77
N ASP A 654 52.44 -37.15 5.82
CA ASP A 654 52.65 -36.23 4.70
C ASP A 654 53.92 -36.59 3.90
N PRO A 655 53.80 -36.86 2.59
CA PRO A 655 54.98 -37.02 1.75
C PRO A 655 55.17 -35.81 0.84
N LEU A 656 54.32 -34.78 0.98
CA LEU A 656 54.33 -33.63 0.08
C LEU A 656 55.38 -32.62 0.55
N TYR A 657 56.35 -32.39 -0.31
CA TYR A 657 57.36 -31.38 -0.16
C TYR A 657 57.20 -30.33 -1.25
N ILE A 658 57.52 -29.08 -0.93
CA ILE A 658 57.74 -28.05 -1.94
C ILE A 658 59.23 -27.74 -2.01
N GLN A 659 59.77 -27.74 -3.22
CA GLN A 659 61.08 -27.17 -3.51
C GLN A 659 60.91 -25.74 -4.00
N ASP A 660 61.52 -24.79 -3.28
CA ASP A 660 61.69 -23.40 -3.69
C ASP A 660 63.15 -22.99 -3.43
N ASN A 661 63.81 -22.37 -4.41
CA ASN A 661 65.18 -21.85 -4.32
C ASN A 661 66.18 -22.78 -3.58
N ASN A 662 66.20 -24.06 -3.96
CA ASN A 662 67.03 -25.14 -3.38
C ASN A 662 66.71 -25.56 -1.93
N SER A 663 65.60 -25.11 -1.34
CA SER A 663 65.13 -25.55 -0.03
C SER A 663 63.94 -26.50 -0.15
N LEU A 664 64.02 -27.68 0.48
CA LEU A 664 62.94 -28.66 0.56
C LEU A 664 62.10 -28.37 1.82
N ARG A 665 60.78 -28.18 1.70
CA ARG A 665 59.89 -27.92 2.84
C ARG A 665 58.73 -28.90 2.88
N HIS A 666 58.45 -29.44 4.06
CA HIS A 666 57.39 -30.41 4.31
C HIS A 666 56.03 -29.73 4.53
N LEU A 667 54.94 -30.29 4.01
CA LEU A 667 53.58 -29.71 4.04
C LEU A 667 52.67 -30.22 5.18
N ASP A 668 53.26 -30.66 6.31
CA ASP A 668 52.51 -31.16 7.49
C ASP A 668 51.68 -30.10 8.22
N THR A 669 52.06 -28.84 8.09
CA THR A 669 51.44 -27.67 8.69
C THR A 669 51.51 -26.51 7.71
N SER A 670 50.57 -25.56 7.83
CA SER A 670 50.58 -24.35 7.01
C SER A 670 51.91 -23.61 7.20
N PHE A 671 52.65 -23.40 6.12
CA PHE A 671 53.89 -22.63 6.16
C PHE A 671 53.93 -21.56 5.09
N LYS A 672 54.74 -20.54 5.35
CA LYS A 672 54.96 -19.42 4.44
C LYS A 672 55.76 -19.86 3.22
N LEU A 673 55.13 -19.83 2.06
CA LEU A 673 55.75 -20.20 0.78
C LEU A 673 56.50 -19.02 0.18
N PHE A 674 55.82 -17.87 0.04
CA PHE A 674 56.40 -16.64 -0.49
C PHE A 674 56.02 -15.45 0.37
N GLU A 675 56.87 -14.43 0.42
CA GLU A 675 56.54 -13.11 0.93
C GLU A 675 57.03 -12.04 -0.02
N GLY A 676 56.22 -11.00 -0.20
CA GLY A 676 56.56 -9.86 -1.03
C GLY A 676 56.11 -8.56 -0.39
N THR A 677 56.71 -7.47 -0.87
CA THR A 677 56.33 -6.10 -0.52
C THR A 677 55.95 -5.35 -1.78
N SER A 678 54.76 -4.75 -1.80
CA SER A 678 54.36 -3.99 -2.99
C SER A 678 55.26 -2.76 -3.19
N THR A 679 55.64 -2.47 -4.44
CA THR A 679 56.60 -1.42 -4.80
C THR A 679 55.97 -0.08 -5.17
N GLY A 680 54.63 0.00 -5.20
CA GLY A 680 53.90 1.27 -5.13
C GLY A 680 53.62 2.02 -6.43
N VAL A 681 53.92 1.49 -7.62
CA VAL A 681 53.67 2.22 -8.88
C VAL A 681 53.34 1.26 -10.02
N GLY A 682 52.06 1.10 -10.38
CA GLY A 682 51.62 0.45 -11.65
C GLY A 682 52.36 -0.85 -12.00
N TYR A 683 52.76 -1.61 -10.99
CA TYR A 683 53.70 -2.71 -11.12
C TYR A 683 52.89 -3.99 -11.15
N GLN A 684 52.76 -4.61 -12.32
CA GLN A 684 52.44 -6.04 -12.34
C GLN A 684 53.67 -6.76 -11.82
N ASP A 685 53.65 -7.18 -10.56
CA ASP A 685 54.61 -8.17 -10.10
C ASP A 685 54.23 -9.51 -10.74
N GLN A 686 54.55 -9.72 -12.02
CA GLN A 686 54.59 -11.07 -12.60
C GLN A 686 55.84 -11.78 -12.07
N SER A 687 55.95 -11.88 -10.75
CA SER A 687 56.89 -12.80 -10.14
C SER A 687 56.32 -14.19 -10.36
N ASP A 688 56.76 -14.81 -11.46
CA ASP A 688 56.58 -16.23 -11.69
C ASP A 688 57.41 -16.95 -10.63
N TYR A 689 56.74 -17.41 -9.59
CA TYR A 689 57.38 -18.26 -8.60
C TYR A 689 57.28 -19.70 -9.09
N ASP A 690 58.42 -20.23 -9.56
CA ASP A 690 58.55 -21.63 -9.91
C ASP A 690 58.72 -22.46 -8.63
N TRP A 691 57.77 -23.35 -8.37
CA TRP A 691 57.86 -24.31 -7.27
C TRP A 691 57.66 -25.72 -7.83
N LYS A 692 58.28 -26.69 -7.15
CA LYS A 692 58.08 -28.10 -7.44
C LYS A 692 57.39 -28.75 -6.27
N LEU A 693 56.19 -29.25 -6.50
CA LEU A 693 55.61 -30.24 -5.60
C LEU A 693 56.40 -31.54 -5.78
N MET A 694 56.77 -32.18 -4.68
CA MET A 694 57.47 -33.45 -4.69
C MET A 694 56.79 -34.38 -3.69
N TYR A 695 56.83 -35.66 -3.99
CA TYR A 695 56.36 -36.70 -3.12
C TYR A 695 57.56 -37.53 -2.65
N GLN A 696 57.84 -37.59 -1.34
CA GLN A 696 58.95 -38.36 -0.80
C GLN A 696 58.42 -39.44 0.16
N SER A 697 58.39 -40.70 -0.28
CA SER A 697 57.98 -41.81 0.59
C SER A 697 59.14 -42.27 1.49
N ALA A 698 58.94 -42.29 2.80
CA ALA A 698 59.74 -43.11 3.71
C ALA A 698 59.22 -44.57 3.72
N PRO A 699 60.08 -45.58 3.94
CA PRO A 699 59.74 -46.98 3.72
C PRO A 699 58.93 -47.53 4.89
N ARG A 700 57.59 -47.39 4.84
CA ARG A 700 56.59 -48.35 5.34
C ARG A 700 55.19 -47.74 5.14
N SER A 701 54.30 -48.52 4.52
CA SER A 701 52.89 -48.24 4.18
C SER A 701 52.63 -47.25 3.03
N VAL A 702 52.82 -47.70 1.78
CA VAL A 702 52.17 -47.11 0.59
C VAL A 702 50.96 -47.98 0.22
N PRO A 703 49.72 -47.45 0.11
CA PRO A 703 48.57 -48.23 -0.36
C PRO A 703 48.62 -48.47 -1.89
N ALA A 704 47.86 -49.45 -2.36
CA ALA A 704 47.86 -49.96 -3.74
C ALA A 704 47.59 -48.91 -4.84
N VAL A 705 48.19 -49.14 -6.02
CA VAL A 705 48.04 -48.39 -7.29
C VAL A 705 46.64 -47.77 -7.44
N GLY A 706 46.60 -46.45 -7.65
CA GLY A 706 45.39 -45.67 -7.86
C GLY A 706 45.67 -44.19 -8.03
N ASN A 707 44.67 -43.44 -8.47
CA ASN A 707 44.70 -41.97 -8.48
C ASN A 707 44.47 -41.47 -7.06
N TYR A 708 45.23 -40.45 -6.64
CA TYR A 708 45.10 -39.82 -5.34
C TYR A 708 44.82 -38.33 -5.53
N LYS A 709 43.95 -37.78 -4.68
CA LYS A 709 43.66 -36.35 -4.64
C LYS A 709 44.01 -35.80 -3.26
N GLY A 710 44.68 -34.66 -3.24
CA GLY A 710 44.92 -33.84 -2.07
C GLY A 710 44.49 -32.41 -2.38
N ARG A 711 44.04 -31.67 -1.36
CA ARG A 711 43.70 -30.26 -1.49
C ARG A 711 44.89 -29.44 -1.02
N LEU A 712 45.50 -28.68 -1.93
CA LEU A 712 46.36 -27.56 -1.52
C LEU A 712 45.48 -26.36 -1.21
N THR A 713 45.70 -25.75 -0.05
CA THR A 713 45.07 -24.49 0.33
C THR A 713 46.15 -23.43 0.33
N PHE A 714 46.03 -22.47 -0.57
CA PHE A 714 46.84 -21.27 -0.59
C PHE A 714 46.08 -20.17 0.16
N THR A 715 46.70 -19.59 1.18
CA THR A 715 46.11 -18.49 1.96
C THR A 715 46.96 -17.26 1.75
N LEU A 716 46.36 -16.22 1.19
CA LEU A 716 47.01 -14.92 1.05
C LEU A 716 46.79 -14.11 2.33
N ILE A 717 47.86 -13.82 3.05
CA ILE A 717 47.81 -13.05 4.30
C ILE A 717 48.46 -11.69 4.02
N ALA A 718 47.68 -10.61 4.15
CA ALA A 718 48.17 -9.25 4.04
C ALA A 718 48.16 -8.60 5.42
N ASP A 719 49.23 -7.88 5.79
CA ASP A 719 49.26 -7.07 7.01
C ASP A 719 48.21 -5.95 6.87
N THR A 720 47.08 -6.12 7.55
CA THR A 720 45.87 -5.29 7.45
C THR A 720 45.98 -3.92 8.13
N PRO A 721 45.06 -2.98 7.80
CA PRO A 721 43.85 -3.15 6.96
C PRO A 721 44.06 -2.79 5.48
#